data_AF-A0A2K0XKW7-F1
#
_entry.id   AF-A0A2K0XKW7-F1
#
_cell.length_a   1.000
_cell.length_b   1.000
_cell.length_c   1.000
_cell.angle_alpha   90.00
_cell.angle_beta   90.00
_cell.angle_gamma   90.00
#
_symmetry.space_group_name_H-M   'P 1'
#
loop_
_entity.id
_entity.type
_entity.pdbx_description
1 polymer ?
#
loop_
_entity_poly.entity_id
_entity_poly.type
_entity_poly.pdbx_seq_one_letter_code
_entity_poly.pdbx_strand_id
1 'polypeptide(L)'
;MSKILSYNKKTTGEGWIPLTSQYNADEIAMIEDPNDGLSQQPRTAIPSPFAQMDLVKNAFKRLSMHERLQGEAMDEKLVANALDVAQLFFNYSELRNQLHIIEWNRSTELQRLKDSPQHQLLGETLEMFLQQDQEAFNFDSMDRLYFLVYGNQVIGSTSPVTLFMASPNAKEGMYDLPVEQNVNLFELWRPLYMRDTRFIKYIYALFTAYPNLKNQCEEVNSYLITNFSLLSKTVQDEILREIGNPAAMDLGHVENARSFLENNFMPLDEGIQALGVPFYSARPEDIQQAIAESDFKMIPSRSVEDVIPLVLQNHLLATQVDSFKYITGTWDDNTQITPADYAVAPEKRILPATTHQYPWLTDDDFFQPSLIKLDYTLDKDCFFEGNLTVGSRETDQCSFVLPLKPLYFKYFDVQDLWGTIQGRPRFELQHTVSGSIEKVTAILRIPVKKERHFITLQRTYVSTSNIDFTYDEKNNYGHFITVPFALSVFPFVRAQRLKQYNVQLVDRALGALENFNIDLTFLKNGYRNGMQEDEVLIRNRSLKSEKRVGSTYYRLQSDFDYIAITLSDDHGNTSAQGVLCPRWPSYVPGHDAYTFSVDFGTTNTHVESMKADNMPEPLSISSTARERLIATSYNGESILYDVIMKQEFLPKVIGESYGFPQRTVLSECERLDAMNVDQIVALGDANIPFIYEKESIGYGNRIVPNLKWSTEMANSKRIRAYLMELALLMRTKVLLENGDITKTRLVWFYPLSMKVGNVRKLGEMWAKTFTEVFGIPVTNNNLIQMPESVAPYYFYKSSSSFKGAANTVASIDIGGGSSDIVVYESNAQQPTILTSFRFAANVLFGDGFSDVPQGDTNPMLIKYVDYFKRLFDSDDDRYGELNGILDDITAKRKSEDINAFLFSVINNKVVAQNDVFSYNMRLNEDEQRKIIFIYFFVTLIYYVAKMMKHRHLDMPRSIMFSGTGSKVLDIVGTQRDLDLISQAVIERVYGQKYNADGFNIVMEKNEPKQITCRGALMQVNDSRGVEEVMQLNRLMDSFDNSIKYNYSMIEKETVRYEDMENPQVRAQIIAQVREFNDFFCQLCEDIHVVDRFLVDNRSLQMFKELVNKDLEHHLINGWNFVNKNQEEKNGSDAIEDTLFFYPIIGSIRDNLINHLH
;
A
#
# COMPACT_ATOMS: atom_id res chain seq x y z
N MET A 1 34.25 52.72 -69.29
CA MET A 1 32.94 53.38 -69.38
C MET A 1 31.86 52.31 -69.25
N SER A 2 31.18 52.27 -68.10
CA SER A 2 30.10 51.33 -67.82
C SER A 2 28.80 51.88 -68.40
N LYS A 3 28.12 51.07 -69.21
CA LYS A 3 26.72 51.30 -69.53
C LYS A 3 25.91 50.66 -68.40
N ILE A 4 24.82 51.29 -67.96
CA ILE A 4 23.86 50.67 -67.03
C ILE A 4 22.52 50.47 -67.74
N LEU A 5 21.79 49.43 -67.34
CA LEU A 5 20.41 49.21 -67.76
C LEU A 5 19.53 50.20 -66.97
N SER A 6 18.75 51.04 -67.66
CA SER A 6 17.92 52.08 -67.03
C SER A 6 16.49 52.07 -67.59
N TYR A 7 15.52 52.36 -66.71
CA TYR A 7 14.09 52.45 -66.98
C TYR A 7 13.58 53.91 -67.13
N ASN A 8 14.49 54.87 -67.33
CA ASN A 8 14.18 56.30 -67.40
C ASN A 8 13.48 56.71 -68.72
N LYS A 9 12.45 57.57 -68.66
CA LYS A 9 11.64 58.07 -69.79
C LYS A 9 12.37 58.98 -70.82
N LYS A 10 13.66 59.28 -70.69
CA LYS A 10 14.42 60.09 -71.68
C LYS A 10 14.67 59.39 -73.04
N THR A 11 14.47 58.08 -73.15
CA THR A 11 14.51 57.32 -74.43
C THR A 11 13.34 56.34 -74.52
N THR A 12 12.90 56.00 -75.74
CA THR A 12 11.66 55.26 -76.05
C THR A 12 11.64 53.76 -75.66
N GLY A 13 12.11 53.39 -74.46
CA GLY A 13 12.09 52.02 -73.92
C GLY A 13 13.43 51.53 -73.35
N GLU A 14 13.39 50.38 -72.64
CA GLU A 14 14.52 49.71 -71.96
C GLU A 14 15.82 49.73 -72.79
N GLY A 15 16.94 50.16 -72.17
CA GLY A 15 18.23 50.18 -72.85
C GLY A 15 19.45 50.42 -71.95
N TRP A 16 20.62 50.10 -72.50
CA TRP A 16 21.92 50.33 -71.88
C TRP A 16 22.42 51.74 -72.19
N ILE A 17 22.37 52.64 -71.19
CA ILE A 17 22.79 54.04 -71.35
C ILE A 17 24.20 54.28 -70.77
N PRO A 18 25.05 55.08 -71.44
CA PRO A 18 26.31 55.54 -70.88
C PRO A 18 26.06 56.65 -69.85
N LEU A 19 26.51 56.47 -68.60
CA LEU A 19 26.49 57.54 -67.61
C LEU A 19 27.71 58.45 -67.79
N THR A 20 27.45 59.76 -67.95
CA THR A 20 28.48 60.80 -67.83
C THR A 20 28.44 61.53 -66.48
N SER A 21 27.44 61.27 -65.63
CA SER A 21 27.29 61.77 -64.24
C SER A 21 26.24 60.95 -63.46
N GLN A 22 26.25 61.02 -62.11
CA GLN A 22 25.26 60.36 -61.22
C GLN A 22 23.85 60.96 -61.36
N TYR A 23 22.82 60.15 -61.03
CA TYR A 23 21.40 60.59 -61.01
C TYR A 23 21.14 61.61 -59.89
N ASN A 24 20.34 62.63 -60.18
CA ASN A 24 19.83 63.56 -59.16
C ASN A 24 18.43 63.14 -58.64
N ALA A 25 17.94 63.81 -57.59
CA ALA A 25 16.67 63.46 -56.93
C ALA A 25 15.45 63.45 -57.89
N ASP A 26 15.40 64.38 -58.85
CA ASP A 26 14.34 64.43 -59.85
C ASP A 26 14.40 63.24 -60.82
N GLU A 27 15.61 62.74 -61.14
CA GLU A 27 15.80 61.59 -62.04
C GLU A 27 15.50 60.25 -61.36
N ILE A 28 15.70 60.14 -60.04
CA ILE A 28 15.30 58.97 -59.25
C ILE A 28 13.77 58.89 -59.15
N ALA A 29 13.10 60.03 -58.96
CA ALA A 29 11.63 60.11 -58.90
C ALA A 29 10.93 59.73 -60.22
N MET A 30 11.67 59.72 -61.35
CA MET A 30 11.16 59.39 -62.68
C MET A 30 11.37 57.92 -63.10
N ILE A 31 11.91 57.06 -62.21
CA ILE A 31 12.05 55.62 -62.45
C ILE A 31 10.73 54.94 -62.07
N GLU A 32 9.90 54.61 -63.07
CA GLU A 32 8.65 53.85 -62.85
C GLU A 32 8.95 52.36 -62.63
N ASP A 33 8.26 51.76 -61.66
CA ASP A 33 8.21 50.30 -61.49
C ASP A 33 7.53 49.68 -62.72
N PRO A 34 8.21 48.81 -63.50
CA PRO A 34 7.62 48.20 -64.69
C PRO A 34 6.35 47.36 -64.43
N ASN A 35 6.01 47.08 -63.16
CA ASN A 35 4.83 46.30 -62.77
C ASN A 35 3.78 47.08 -61.95
N ASP A 36 3.88 48.40 -61.83
CA ASP A 36 2.85 49.24 -61.19
C ASP A 36 2.48 48.76 -59.76
N GLY A 37 3.48 48.35 -58.96
CA GLY A 37 3.27 47.90 -57.57
C GLY A 37 2.71 46.48 -57.40
N LEU A 38 2.44 45.74 -58.50
CA LEU A 38 1.83 44.39 -58.46
C LEU A 38 2.81 43.25 -58.11
N SER A 39 4.12 43.52 -58.01
CA SER A 39 5.14 42.47 -57.76
C SER A 39 5.41 42.25 -56.27
N GLN A 40 5.20 41.02 -55.78
CA GLN A 40 5.53 40.62 -54.40
C GLN A 40 7.04 40.51 -54.09
N GLN A 41 7.91 40.62 -55.11
CA GLN A 41 9.36 40.68 -54.94
C GLN A 41 9.90 41.99 -55.54
N PRO A 42 10.55 42.86 -54.75
CA PRO A 42 11.06 44.12 -55.27
C PRO A 42 12.26 43.88 -56.18
N ARG A 43 12.22 44.44 -57.40
CA ARG A 43 13.43 44.73 -58.19
C ARG A 43 13.77 46.19 -57.95
N THR A 44 14.43 46.52 -56.84
CA THR A 44 14.85 47.90 -56.59
C THR A 44 15.92 48.31 -57.60
N ALA A 45 15.59 49.26 -58.47
CA ALA A 45 16.55 49.98 -59.32
C ALA A 45 17.22 51.17 -58.59
N ILE A 46 16.89 51.39 -57.30
CA ILE A 46 17.48 52.43 -56.44
C ILE A 46 18.93 52.04 -56.11
N PRO A 47 19.95 52.78 -56.58
CA PRO A 47 21.35 52.44 -56.37
C PRO A 47 21.85 52.96 -55.01
N SER A 48 21.18 52.59 -53.91
CA SER A 48 21.56 52.98 -52.55
C SER A 48 21.60 51.77 -51.61
N PRO A 49 22.61 51.66 -50.71
CA PRO A 49 22.64 50.63 -49.67
C PRO A 49 21.52 50.80 -48.63
N PHE A 50 20.85 51.95 -48.59
CA PHE A 50 19.75 52.26 -47.66
C PHE A 50 18.37 52.23 -48.32
N ALA A 51 18.24 51.65 -49.52
CA ALA A 51 16.98 51.62 -50.29
C ALA A 51 15.79 51.05 -49.50
N GLN A 52 16.03 50.10 -48.58
CA GLN A 52 14.98 49.55 -47.72
C GLN A 52 14.34 50.61 -46.80
N MET A 53 15.13 51.53 -46.25
CA MET A 53 14.62 52.62 -45.41
C MET A 53 13.71 53.55 -46.22
N ASP A 54 14.08 53.82 -47.47
CA ASP A 54 13.31 54.68 -48.38
C ASP A 54 11.97 54.04 -48.78
N LEU A 55 11.98 52.74 -49.08
CA LEU A 55 10.77 51.99 -49.40
C LEU A 55 9.77 52.01 -48.23
N VAL A 56 10.23 51.73 -47.01
CA VAL A 56 9.37 51.71 -45.82
C VAL A 56 8.84 53.11 -45.50
N LYS A 57 9.70 54.15 -45.59
CA LYS A 57 9.31 55.56 -45.41
C LYS A 57 8.18 55.96 -46.38
N ASN A 58 8.35 55.66 -47.67
CA ASN A 58 7.35 55.98 -48.69
C ASN A 58 6.06 55.14 -48.54
N ALA A 59 6.15 53.90 -48.06
CA ALA A 59 5.00 53.07 -47.76
C ALA A 59 4.14 53.69 -46.64
N PHE A 60 4.74 54.14 -45.53
CA PHE A 60 4.02 54.87 -44.47
C PHE A 60 3.32 56.12 -45.02
N LYS A 61 4.01 56.89 -45.87
CA LYS A 61 3.45 58.07 -46.53
C LYS A 61 2.23 57.74 -47.37
N ARG A 62 2.33 56.77 -48.28
CA ARG A 62 1.23 56.40 -49.19
C ARG A 62 0.03 55.86 -48.42
N LEU A 63 0.23 54.97 -47.44
CA LEU A 63 -0.88 54.47 -46.62
C LEU A 63 -1.57 55.58 -45.82
N SER A 64 -0.83 56.58 -45.33
CA SER A 64 -1.42 57.69 -44.56
C SER A 64 -2.42 58.54 -45.38
N MET A 65 -2.31 58.53 -46.71
CA MET A 65 -3.23 59.23 -47.62
C MET A 65 -4.58 58.52 -47.79
N HIS A 66 -4.70 57.27 -47.33
CA HIS A 66 -5.94 56.49 -47.38
C HIS A 66 -6.63 56.46 -46.02
N GLU A 67 -7.92 56.80 -45.95
CA GLU A 67 -8.69 56.88 -44.70
C GLU A 67 -8.69 55.57 -43.88
N ARG A 68 -8.51 54.43 -44.53
CA ARG A 68 -8.49 53.10 -43.90
C ARG A 68 -7.10 52.49 -43.77
N LEU A 69 -6.04 53.22 -44.14
CA LEU A 69 -4.67 52.71 -44.20
C LEU A 69 -4.52 51.47 -45.11
N GLN A 70 -5.35 51.39 -46.15
CA GLN A 70 -5.34 50.33 -47.16
C GLN A 70 -4.86 50.91 -48.48
N GLY A 71 -3.88 50.28 -49.11
CA GLY A 71 -3.18 50.79 -50.27
C GLY A 71 -2.62 49.66 -51.14
N GLU A 72 -1.45 49.87 -51.74
CA GLU A 72 -0.79 48.80 -52.48
C GLU A 72 -0.32 47.68 -51.53
N ALA A 73 -0.42 46.43 -51.99
CA ALA A 73 -0.06 45.24 -51.21
C ALA A 73 1.37 45.31 -50.62
N MET A 74 2.32 45.88 -51.37
CA MET A 74 3.69 46.04 -50.90
C MET A 74 3.80 47.08 -49.78
N ASP A 75 3.03 48.17 -49.84
CA ASP A 75 3.03 49.20 -48.81
C ASP A 75 2.46 48.67 -47.49
N GLU A 76 1.33 47.95 -47.57
CA GLU A 76 0.73 47.28 -46.42
C GLU A 76 1.70 46.28 -45.80
N LYS A 77 2.38 45.47 -46.62
CA LYS A 77 3.40 44.51 -46.17
C LYS A 77 4.59 45.19 -45.48
N LEU A 78 5.17 46.22 -46.10
CA LEU A 78 6.35 46.90 -45.57
C LEU A 78 6.07 47.57 -44.22
N VAL A 79 4.92 48.24 -44.10
CA VAL A 79 4.49 48.87 -42.85
C VAL A 79 4.16 47.83 -41.79
N ALA A 80 3.41 46.78 -42.13
CA ALA A 80 3.10 45.71 -41.19
C ALA A 80 4.36 45.03 -40.66
N ASN A 81 5.31 44.70 -41.54
CA ASN A 81 6.57 44.08 -41.13
C ASN A 81 7.43 45.02 -40.27
N ALA A 82 7.44 46.32 -40.54
CA ALA A 82 8.12 47.29 -39.68
C ALA A 82 7.50 47.36 -38.28
N LEU A 83 6.16 47.31 -38.19
CA LEU A 83 5.44 47.28 -36.92
C LEU A 83 5.64 45.96 -36.16
N ASP A 84 5.75 44.82 -36.86
CA ASP A 84 6.13 43.54 -36.27
C ASP A 84 7.51 43.60 -35.60
N VAL A 85 8.49 44.19 -36.28
CA VAL A 85 9.83 44.42 -35.70
C VAL A 85 9.76 45.35 -34.49
N ALA A 86 8.99 46.44 -34.57
CA ALA A 86 8.78 47.34 -33.45
C ALA A 86 8.20 46.62 -32.22
N GLN A 87 7.28 45.67 -32.46
CA GLN A 87 6.67 44.87 -31.42
C GLN A 87 7.61 43.80 -30.84
N LEU A 88 8.53 43.23 -31.65
CA LEU A 88 9.60 42.38 -31.12
C LEU A 88 10.54 43.14 -30.18
N PHE A 89 10.87 44.41 -30.48
CA PHE A 89 11.61 45.25 -29.54
C PHE A 89 10.82 45.49 -28.24
N PHE A 90 9.50 45.72 -28.36
CA PHE A 90 8.62 45.87 -27.20
C PHE A 90 8.51 44.58 -26.35
N ASN A 91 8.58 43.40 -26.97
CA ASN A 91 8.53 42.09 -26.29
C ASN A 91 9.93 41.51 -25.97
N TYR A 92 11.00 42.25 -26.25
CA TYR A 92 12.38 41.71 -26.22
C TYR A 92 12.78 41.12 -24.87
N SER A 93 12.32 41.71 -23.77
CA SER A 93 12.63 41.27 -22.41
C SER A 93 12.28 39.79 -22.16
N GLU A 94 11.22 39.25 -22.77
CA GLU A 94 10.87 37.83 -22.71
C GLU A 94 11.60 37.01 -23.78
N LEU A 95 11.85 37.62 -24.93
CA LEU A 95 12.47 36.99 -26.10
C LEU A 95 13.99 36.97 -26.07
N ARG A 96 14.65 37.55 -25.07
CA ARG A 96 16.12 37.66 -24.97
C ARG A 96 16.89 36.34 -25.11
N ASN A 97 16.24 35.21 -24.84
CA ASN A 97 16.83 33.86 -24.99
C ASN A 97 16.74 33.33 -26.43
N GLN A 98 15.88 33.91 -27.27
CA GLN A 98 15.65 33.55 -28.66
C GLN A 98 16.17 34.63 -29.63
N LEU A 99 16.15 35.90 -29.20
CA LEU A 99 16.55 37.07 -29.95
C LEU A 99 17.82 37.70 -29.38
N HIS A 100 18.72 38.07 -30.28
CA HIS A 100 19.90 38.87 -29.96
C HIS A 100 19.80 40.24 -30.60
N ILE A 101 20.20 41.28 -29.85
CA ILE A 101 20.35 42.62 -30.38
C ILE A 101 21.83 42.85 -30.66
N ILE A 102 22.15 43.22 -31.90
CA ILE A 102 23.51 43.60 -32.31
C ILE A 102 23.54 45.10 -32.55
N GLU A 103 24.37 45.81 -31.78
CA GLU A 103 24.65 47.21 -32.00
C GLU A 103 25.61 47.40 -33.18
N TRP A 104 25.26 48.30 -34.09
CA TRP A 104 26.15 48.87 -35.09
C TRP A 104 26.36 50.34 -34.78
N ASN A 105 27.56 50.69 -34.35
CA ASN A 105 27.94 52.07 -34.06
C ASN A 105 28.60 52.69 -35.29
N ARG A 106 28.02 53.79 -35.79
CA ARG A 106 28.40 54.42 -37.05
C ARG A 106 29.90 54.74 -37.10
N SER A 107 30.42 55.40 -36.07
CA SER A 107 31.80 55.89 -36.07
C SER A 107 32.81 54.74 -35.99
N THR A 108 32.58 53.77 -35.12
CA THR A 108 33.54 52.67 -34.91
C THR A 108 33.51 51.66 -36.06
N GLU A 109 32.32 51.30 -36.55
CA GLU A 109 32.18 50.28 -37.58
C GLU A 109 32.57 50.79 -38.98
N LEU A 110 32.29 52.06 -39.32
CA LEU A 110 32.80 52.65 -40.56
C LEU A 110 34.33 52.70 -40.57
N GLN A 111 34.95 53.08 -39.45
CA GLN A 111 36.40 53.11 -39.34
C GLN A 111 36.98 51.70 -39.47
N ARG A 112 36.38 50.71 -38.80
CA ARG A 112 36.77 49.30 -38.90
C ARG A 112 36.69 48.75 -40.33
N LEU A 113 35.64 49.12 -41.08
CA LEU A 113 35.50 48.73 -42.49
C LEU A 113 36.59 49.38 -43.36
N LYS A 114 36.88 50.67 -43.14
CA LYS A 114 37.94 51.40 -43.85
C LYS A 114 39.34 50.87 -43.55
N ASP A 115 39.59 50.43 -42.32
CA ASP A 115 40.87 49.85 -41.89
C ASP A 115 41.08 48.41 -42.37
N SER A 116 40.01 47.73 -42.84
CA SER A 116 40.09 46.38 -43.40
C SER A 116 40.37 46.41 -44.90
N PRO A 117 41.52 45.88 -45.38
CA PRO A 117 41.85 45.89 -46.81
C PRO A 117 40.81 45.20 -47.71
N GLN A 118 40.05 44.24 -47.16
CA GLN A 118 39.00 43.52 -47.89
C GLN A 118 37.67 44.28 -47.96
N HIS A 119 37.42 45.20 -47.03
CA HIS A 119 36.13 45.90 -46.88
C HIS A 119 36.23 47.42 -47.01
N GLN A 120 37.43 47.96 -47.30
CA GLN A 120 37.68 49.39 -47.40
C GLN A 120 36.71 50.10 -48.36
N LEU A 121 36.51 49.56 -49.56
CA LEU A 121 35.60 50.12 -50.56
C LEU A 121 34.15 50.18 -50.06
N LEU A 122 33.71 49.18 -49.29
CA LEU A 122 32.38 49.16 -48.67
C LEU A 122 32.27 50.27 -47.61
N GLY A 123 33.28 50.43 -46.76
CA GLY A 123 33.33 51.49 -45.75
C GLY A 123 33.26 52.89 -46.38
N GLU A 124 34.07 53.15 -47.41
CA GLU A 124 34.07 54.43 -48.15
C GLU A 124 32.72 54.70 -48.85
N THR A 125 32.11 53.65 -49.43
CA THR A 125 30.80 53.76 -50.09
C THR A 125 29.69 54.07 -49.09
N LEU A 126 29.67 53.40 -47.93
CA LEU A 126 28.68 53.66 -46.88
C LEU A 126 28.82 55.08 -46.32
N GLU A 127 30.05 55.54 -46.07
CA GLU A 127 30.32 56.91 -45.60
C GLU A 127 29.83 57.96 -46.61
N MET A 128 30.06 57.74 -47.91
CA MET A 128 29.56 58.61 -48.97
C MET A 128 28.03 58.75 -48.94
N PHE A 129 27.29 57.63 -48.88
CA PHE A 129 25.82 57.68 -48.85
C PHE A 129 25.28 58.27 -47.54
N LEU A 130 25.92 57.96 -46.40
CA LEU A 130 25.53 58.53 -45.11
C LEU A 130 25.69 60.06 -45.09
N GLN A 131 26.71 60.60 -45.76
CA GLN A 131 26.92 62.05 -45.87
C GLN A 131 25.99 62.69 -46.91
N GLN A 132 25.81 62.05 -48.06
CA GLN A 132 24.97 62.58 -49.15
C GLN A 132 23.50 62.71 -48.72
N ASP A 133 22.99 61.69 -48.05
CA ASP A 133 21.56 61.58 -47.72
C ASP A 133 21.28 61.98 -46.25
N GLN A 134 22.20 62.72 -45.63
CA GLN A 134 22.21 62.99 -44.18
C GLN A 134 20.93 63.64 -43.67
N GLU A 135 20.37 64.61 -44.41
CA GLU A 135 19.14 65.31 -44.02
C GLU A 135 17.89 64.49 -44.35
N ALA A 136 17.87 63.83 -45.52
CA ALA A 136 16.70 63.09 -45.99
C ALA A 136 16.39 61.84 -45.14
N PHE A 137 17.42 61.28 -44.50
CA PHE A 137 17.32 60.08 -43.66
C PHE A 137 17.70 60.28 -42.19
N ASN A 138 17.90 61.52 -41.75
CA ASN A 138 18.39 61.85 -40.40
C ASN A 138 19.68 61.12 -40.03
N PHE A 139 20.57 60.85 -41.00
CA PHE A 139 21.83 60.15 -40.69
C PHE A 139 22.78 61.00 -39.87
N ASP A 140 22.68 62.32 -39.93
CA ASP A 140 23.42 63.25 -39.07
C ASP A 140 23.09 63.05 -37.58
N SER A 141 21.82 62.74 -37.30
CA SER A 141 21.25 62.48 -35.96
C SER A 141 21.30 60.99 -35.55
N MET A 142 21.81 60.11 -36.41
CA MET A 142 21.92 58.67 -36.19
C MET A 142 23.34 58.27 -35.80
N ASP A 143 23.53 57.93 -34.53
CA ASP A 143 24.82 57.41 -34.04
C ASP A 143 24.94 55.89 -34.08
N ARG A 144 23.81 55.19 -33.89
CA ARG A 144 23.76 53.74 -33.74
C ARG A 144 22.54 53.15 -34.44
N LEU A 145 22.67 51.91 -34.88
CA LEU A 145 21.57 51.06 -35.32
C LEU A 145 21.59 49.76 -34.51
N TYR A 146 20.42 49.22 -34.21
CA TYR A 146 20.29 47.97 -33.47
C TYR A 146 19.58 46.95 -34.36
N PHE A 147 20.23 45.81 -34.60
CA PHE A 147 19.73 44.73 -35.42
C PHE A 147 19.19 43.59 -34.56
N LEU A 148 17.95 43.17 -34.82
CA LEU A 148 17.39 41.96 -34.22
C LEU A 148 17.82 40.74 -35.02
N VAL A 149 18.36 39.76 -34.31
CA VAL A 149 18.85 38.49 -34.86
C VAL A 149 18.13 37.33 -34.20
N TYR A 150 17.50 36.48 -35.01
CA TYR A 150 16.90 35.22 -34.61
C TYR A 150 17.73 34.06 -35.19
N GLY A 151 18.28 33.21 -34.32
CA GLY A 151 19.31 32.25 -34.71
C GLY A 151 20.53 32.96 -35.32
N ASN A 152 20.76 32.74 -36.63
CA ASN A 152 21.85 33.38 -37.38
C ASN A 152 21.36 34.38 -38.45
N GLN A 153 20.11 34.83 -38.37
CA GLN A 153 19.50 35.69 -39.40
C GLN A 153 19.04 37.03 -38.81
N VAL A 154 19.38 38.12 -39.52
CA VAL A 154 18.87 39.46 -39.21
C VAL A 154 17.43 39.56 -39.70
N ILE A 155 16.50 39.75 -38.78
CA ILE A 155 15.05 39.79 -39.06
C ILE A 155 14.54 41.24 -39.21
N GLY A 156 15.21 42.20 -38.58
CA GLY A 156 14.87 43.61 -38.65
C GLY A 156 15.87 44.48 -37.90
N SER A 157 15.67 45.79 -37.93
CA SER A 157 16.48 46.74 -37.19
C SER A 157 15.72 47.99 -36.81
N THR A 158 16.36 48.84 -36.01
CA THR A 158 15.98 50.25 -35.89
C THR A 158 16.22 51.00 -37.20
N SER A 159 15.55 52.13 -37.38
CA SER A 159 15.59 52.98 -38.58
C SER A 159 15.57 54.45 -38.17
N PRO A 160 16.43 55.31 -38.73
CA PRO A 160 16.46 56.74 -38.42
C PRO A 160 15.35 57.54 -39.11
N VAL A 161 14.52 56.91 -39.95
CA VAL A 161 13.41 57.58 -40.68
C VAL A 161 12.04 57.04 -40.30
N THR A 162 11.97 55.80 -39.82
CA THR A 162 10.71 55.12 -39.52
C THR A 162 10.69 54.48 -38.13
N LEU A 163 11.71 54.74 -37.30
CA LEU A 163 12.06 54.07 -36.04
C LEU A 163 12.44 52.59 -36.18
N PHE A 164 11.72 51.84 -36.99
CA PHE A 164 11.94 50.40 -37.22
C PHE A 164 11.81 50.06 -38.69
N MET A 165 12.49 48.99 -39.10
CA MET A 165 12.32 48.37 -40.41
C MET A 165 12.57 46.86 -40.34
N ALA A 166 11.85 46.11 -41.15
CA ALA A 166 12.13 44.69 -41.35
C ALA A 166 13.24 44.46 -42.37
N SER A 167 13.91 43.31 -42.24
CA SER A 167 14.86 42.82 -43.23
C SER A 167 14.21 42.77 -44.61
N PRO A 168 14.91 43.14 -45.70
CA PRO A 168 14.40 42.99 -47.08
C PRO A 168 14.03 41.54 -47.42
N ASN A 169 14.57 40.57 -46.66
CA ASN A 169 14.30 39.15 -46.83
C ASN A 169 13.05 38.67 -46.07
N ALA A 170 12.35 39.54 -45.34
CA ALA A 170 11.15 39.19 -44.57
C ALA A 170 10.03 38.64 -45.46
N LYS A 171 9.59 37.42 -45.14
CA LYS A 171 8.56 36.68 -45.88
C LYS A 171 7.71 35.88 -44.90
N GLU A 172 6.45 35.67 -45.29
CA GLU A 172 5.51 34.79 -44.60
C GLU A 172 6.07 33.38 -44.44
N GLY A 173 5.82 32.75 -43.29
CA GLY A 173 6.24 31.37 -43.00
C GLY A 173 7.76 31.17 -42.84
N MET A 174 8.55 32.25 -42.85
CA MET A 174 10.01 32.16 -42.73
C MET A 174 10.49 31.93 -41.29
N TYR A 175 9.76 32.47 -40.32
CA TYR A 175 10.13 32.43 -38.90
C TYR A 175 8.97 31.87 -38.08
N ASP A 176 9.26 30.82 -37.31
CA ASP A 176 8.34 30.30 -36.29
C ASP A 176 8.60 31.04 -34.98
N LEU A 177 8.13 32.29 -34.91
CA LEU A 177 8.30 33.19 -33.77
C LEU A 177 7.01 34.01 -33.58
N PRO A 178 6.21 33.73 -32.55
CA PRO A 178 5.00 34.50 -32.27
C PRO A 178 5.33 35.95 -31.89
N VAL A 179 4.75 36.91 -32.60
CA VAL A 179 4.84 38.35 -32.25
C VAL A 179 3.66 38.78 -31.37
N GLU A 180 2.52 38.12 -31.54
CA GLU A 180 1.33 38.19 -30.68
C GLU A 180 0.70 36.79 -30.57
N GLN A 181 -0.26 36.61 -29.67
CA GLN A 181 -0.99 35.35 -29.51
C GLN A 181 -1.61 34.91 -30.86
N ASN A 182 -1.27 33.70 -31.32
CA ASN A 182 -1.69 33.12 -32.60
C ASN A 182 -1.26 33.89 -33.86
N VAL A 183 -0.24 34.76 -33.77
CA VAL A 183 0.28 35.46 -34.94
C VAL A 183 1.80 35.36 -34.99
N ASN A 184 2.33 34.64 -35.98
CA ASN A 184 3.76 34.57 -36.21
C ASN A 184 4.30 35.79 -36.94
N LEU A 185 5.60 36.01 -36.78
CA LEU A 185 6.32 37.12 -37.35
C LEU A 185 6.17 37.17 -38.89
N PHE A 186 5.72 38.30 -39.42
CA PHE A 186 5.50 38.56 -40.85
C PHE A 186 4.42 37.69 -41.52
N GLU A 187 3.62 36.97 -40.75
CA GLU A 187 2.54 36.12 -41.26
C GLU A 187 1.35 36.95 -41.75
N LEU A 188 0.95 37.97 -40.98
CA LEU A 188 -0.22 38.79 -41.28
C LEU A 188 0.15 40.27 -41.49
N TRP A 189 -0.41 40.90 -42.52
CA TRP A 189 -0.19 42.33 -42.81
C TRP A 189 -1.10 43.20 -41.96
N ARG A 190 -0.71 43.40 -40.70
CA ARG A 190 -1.54 44.08 -39.69
C ARG A 190 -1.12 45.54 -39.49
N PRO A 191 -2.01 46.52 -39.79
CA PRO A 191 -1.79 47.92 -39.43
C PRO A 191 -1.87 48.11 -37.90
N LEU A 192 -1.41 49.26 -37.40
CA LEU A 192 -1.25 49.48 -35.96
C LEU A 192 -2.57 49.33 -35.19
N TYR A 193 -3.71 49.82 -35.69
CA TYR A 193 -5.01 49.73 -35.00
C TYR A 193 -5.54 48.29 -34.80
N MET A 194 -4.96 47.30 -35.47
CA MET A 194 -5.31 45.88 -35.34
C MET A 194 -4.40 45.10 -34.36
N ARG A 195 -3.47 45.78 -33.68
CA ARG A 195 -2.50 45.17 -32.76
C ARG A 195 -2.93 45.27 -31.30
N ASP A 196 -2.15 44.66 -30.41
CA ASP A 196 -2.36 44.73 -28.97
C ASP A 196 -2.48 46.18 -28.48
N THR A 197 -3.49 46.42 -27.62
CA THR A 197 -3.82 47.78 -27.17
C THR A 197 -2.70 48.41 -26.35
N ARG A 198 -1.89 47.62 -25.62
CA ARG A 198 -0.75 48.16 -24.87
C ARG A 198 0.36 48.58 -25.83
N PHE A 199 0.63 47.79 -26.86
CA PHE A 199 1.58 48.15 -27.92
C PHE A 199 1.14 49.40 -28.69
N ILE A 200 -0.15 49.53 -29.01
CA ILE A 200 -0.71 50.74 -29.63
C ILE A 200 -0.43 51.97 -28.76
N LYS A 201 -0.79 51.91 -27.46
CA LYS A 201 -0.56 53.02 -26.52
C LYS A 201 0.93 53.35 -26.36
N TYR A 202 1.80 52.35 -26.38
CA TYR A 202 3.25 52.54 -26.36
C TYR A 202 3.73 53.41 -27.54
N ILE A 203 3.33 53.09 -28.77
CA ILE A 203 3.73 53.87 -29.96
C ILE A 203 3.24 55.33 -29.88
N TYR A 204 1.98 55.55 -29.47
CA TYR A 204 1.46 56.92 -29.30
C TYR A 204 2.16 57.68 -28.17
N ALA A 205 2.49 57.01 -27.06
CA ALA A 205 3.23 57.60 -25.96
C ALA A 205 4.66 57.98 -26.38
N LEU A 206 5.32 57.18 -27.23
CA LEU A 206 6.65 57.49 -27.76
C LEU A 206 6.66 58.80 -28.56
N PHE A 207 5.74 58.96 -29.51
CA PHE A 207 5.67 60.17 -30.36
C PHE A 207 5.19 61.43 -29.61
N THR A 208 4.51 61.27 -28.47
CA THR A 208 4.05 62.39 -27.64
C THR A 208 5.09 62.79 -26.60
N ALA A 209 5.78 61.82 -25.99
CA ALA A 209 6.87 62.06 -25.03
C ALA A 209 8.13 62.64 -25.71
N TYR A 210 8.32 62.35 -27.02
CA TYR A 210 9.45 62.84 -27.82
C TYR A 210 8.95 63.54 -29.10
N PRO A 211 8.47 64.80 -28.99
CA PRO A 211 7.82 65.51 -30.10
C PRO A 211 8.67 65.69 -31.36
N ASN A 212 10.01 65.68 -31.23
CA ASN A 212 10.93 65.77 -32.36
C ASN A 212 10.72 64.62 -33.36
N LEU A 213 10.26 63.45 -32.90
CA LEU A 213 9.91 62.33 -33.78
C LEU A 213 8.79 62.69 -34.77
N LYS A 214 7.89 63.62 -34.43
CA LYS A 214 6.83 64.07 -35.36
C LYS A 214 7.39 64.76 -36.59
N ASN A 215 8.56 65.38 -36.47
CA ASN A 215 9.26 66.05 -37.57
C ASN A 215 10.29 65.11 -38.24
N GLN A 216 11.07 64.36 -37.44
CA GLN A 216 12.11 63.47 -37.97
C GLN A 216 11.53 62.23 -38.67
N CYS A 217 10.35 61.78 -38.26
CA CYS A 217 9.61 60.66 -38.86
C CYS A 217 8.22 61.14 -39.31
N GLU A 218 8.14 62.21 -40.10
CA GLU A 218 6.90 62.86 -40.54
C GLU A 218 5.91 61.90 -41.20
N GLU A 219 6.41 60.96 -42.03
CA GLU A 219 5.58 59.96 -42.70
C GLU A 219 4.92 59.00 -41.70
N VAL A 220 5.65 58.58 -40.66
CA VAL A 220 5.11 57.73 -39.59
C VAL A 220 4.10 58.52 -38.76
N ASN A 221 4.40 59.78 -38.42
CA ASN A 221 3.45 60.63 -37.69
C ASN A 221 2.14 60.83 -38.47
N SER A 222 2.22 61.05 -39.79
CA SER A 222 1.04 61.16 -40.66
C SER A 222 0.22 59.86 -40.64
N TYR A 223 0.89 58.70 -40.70
CA TYR A 223 0.23 57.40 -40.54
C TYR A 223 -0.46 57.24 -39.17
N LEU A 224 0.20 57.65 -38.07
CA LEU A 224 -0.36 57.57 -36.72
C LEU A 224 -1.62 58.43 -36.53
N ILE A 225 -1.67 59.60 -37.17
CA ILE A 225 -2.84 60.50 -37.15
C ILE A 225 -4.03 59.81 -37.83
N THR A 226 -3.84 59.25 -39.02
CA THR A 226 -4.89 58.50 -39.73
C THR A 226 -5.29 57.25 -38.93
N ASN A 227 -4.32 56.49 -38.40
CA ASN A 227 -4.55 55.31 -37.57
C ASN A 227 -5.40 55.60 -36.32
N PHE A 228 -5.25 56.79 -35.71
CA PHE A 228 -5.95 57.15 -34.48
C PHE A 228 -7.48 57.14 -34.67
N SER A 229 -7.95 57.57 -35.85
CA SER A 229 -9.38 57.59 -36.20
C SER A 229 -10.01 56.18 -36.32
N LEU A 230 -9.18 55.14 -36.52
CA LEU A 230 -9.61 53.75 -36.71
C LEU A 230 -9.64 52.96 -35.40
N LEU A 231 -9.09 53.51 -34.31
CA LEU A 231 -9.13 52.89 -32.99
C LEU A 231 -10.55 52.89 -32.41
N SER A 232 -10.82 51.97 -31.48
CA SER A 232 -12.08 51.99 -30.73
C SER A 232 -12.22 53.27 -29.90
N LYS A 233 -13.46 53.71 -29.67
CA LYS A 233 -13.72 54.96 -28.93
C LYS A 233 -13.08 54.95 -27.53
N THR A 234 -13.11 53.80 -26.86
CA THR A 234 -12.48 53.60 -25.56
C THR A 234 -10.97 53.86 -25.61
N VAL A 235 -10.28 53.27 -26.58
CA VAL A 235 -8.82 53.42 -26.70
C VAL A 235 -8.45 54.86 -27.09
N GLN A 236 -9.24 55.50 -27.97
CA GLN A 236 -9.05 56.92 -28.31
C GLN A 236 -9.15 57.81 -27.08
N ASP A 237 -10.20 57.62 -26.26
CA ASP A 237 -10.43 58.44 -25.06
C ASP A 237 -9.33 58.21 -24.00
N GLU A 238 -8.83 56.98 -23.87
CA GLU A 238 -7.69 56.67 -22.99
C GLU A 238 -6.40 57.34 -23.48
N ILE A 239 -6.09 57.29 -24.78
CA ILE A 239 -4.91 57.97 -25.35
C ILE A 239 -5.01 59.48 -25.14
N LEU A 240 -6.15 60.11 -25.44
CA LEU A 240 -6.33 61.55 -25.26
C LEU A 240 -6.21 61.99 -23.80
N ARG A 241 -6.68 61.16 -22.87
CA ARG A 241 -6.68 61.45 -21.43
C ARG A 241 -5.31 61.24 -20.79
N GLU A 242 -4.62 60.15 -21.11
CA GLU A 242 -3.44 59.68 -20.39
C GLU A 242 -2.13 60.02 -21.12
N ILE A 243 -2.17 60.18 -22.44
CA ILE A 243 -0.98 60.35 -23.29
C ILE A 243 -0.96 61.74 -23.93
N GLY A 244 -2.00 62.13 -24.67
CA GLY A 244 -2.10 63.43 -25.36
C GLY A 244 -2.63 63.32 -26.78
N ASN A 245 -2.86 64.47 -27.43
CA ASN A 245 -3.44 64.52 -28.78
C ASN A 245 -2.41 64.18 -29.88
N PRO A 246 -2.56 63.06 -30.60
CA PRO A 246 -1.59 62.67 -31.63
C PRO A 246 -1.57 63.61 -32.84
N ALA A 247 -2.69 64.26 -33.16
CA ALA A 247 -2.83 65.15 -34.31
C ALA A 247 -2.24 66.55 -34.11
N ALA A 248 -1.79 66.88 -32.90
CA ALA A 248 -1.20 68.18 -32.59
C ALA A 248 0.21 68.02 -32.02
N MET A 249 1.03 69.07 -32.12
CA MET A 249 2.27 69.18 -31.36
C MET A 249 1.93 69.55 -29.90
N ASP A 250 1.44 68.56 -29.16
CA ASP A 250 0.86 68.69 -27.82
C ASP A 250 1.95 68.82 -26.74
N LEU A 251 2.63 69.97 -26.74
CA LEU A 251 3.73 70.27 -25.81
C LEU A 251 3.28 70.22 -24.33
N GLY A 252 1.98 70.38 -24.06
CA GLY A 252 1.42 70.34 -22.71
C GLY A 252 1.35 68.94 -22.11
N HIS A 253 1.34 67.88 -22.92
CA HIS A 253 1.22 66.50 -22.47
C HIS A 253 2.52 65.69 -22.57
N VAL A 254 3.64 66.31 -22.95
CA VAL A 254 4.95 65.64 -23.07
C VAL A 254 5.35 64.91 -21.79
N GLU A 255 5.23 65.58 -20.63
CA GLU A 255 5.60 64.98 -19.35
C GLU A 255 4.61 63.90 -18.90
N ASN A 256 3.33 64.03 -19.25
CA ASN A 256 2.32 63.02 -18.99
C ASN A 256 2.61 61.75 -19.80
N ALA A 257 2.92 61.88 -21.09
CA ALA A 257 3.30 60.77 -21.94
C ALA A 257 4.61 60.10 -21.49
N ARG A 258 5.60 60.87 -21.02
CA ARG A 258 6.83 60.32 -20.44
C ARG A 258 6.54 59.54 -19.15
N SER A 259 5.77 60.13 -18.25
CA SER A 259 5.30 59.46 -17.02
C SER A 259 4.49 58.20 -17.35
N PHE A 260 3.69 58.21 -18.41
CA PHE A 260 2.95 57.04 -18.87
C PHE A 260 3.92 55.92 -19.30
N LEU A 261 4.95 56.24 -20.09
CA LEU A 261 5.97 55.26 -20.49
C LEU A 261 6.69 54.65 -19.28
N GLU A 262 7.16 55.49 -18.36
CA GLU A 262 7.93 55.06 -17.18
C GLU A 262 7.11 54.26 -16.17
N ASN A 263 5.81 54.55 -16.02
CA ASN A 263 4.95 53.87 -15.05
C ASN A 263 4.31 52.58 -15.60
N ASN A 264 4.18 52.44 -16.92
CA ASN A 264 3.46 51.30 -17.53
C ASN A 264 4.38 50.31 -18.28
N PHE A 265 5.62 50.71 -18.58
CA PHE A 265 6.58 49.89 -19.31
C PHE A 265 7.95 49.93 -18.61
N MET A 266 8.83 48.99 -18.96
CA MET A 266 10.20 48.94 -18.44
C MET A 266 11.16 49.47 -19.52
N PRO A 267 12.11 50.37 -19.21
CA PRO A 267 13.14 50.75 -20.17
C PRO A 267 13.87 49.52 -20.71
N LEU A 268 14.14 49.50 -22.01
CA LEU A 268 14.90 48.42 -22.62
C LEU A 268 16.37 48.57 -22.20
N ASP A 269 16.94 47.54 -21.56
CA ASP A 269 18.33 47.52 -21.12
C ASP A 269 19.31 47.72 -22.31
N GLU A 270 20.58 47.98 -22.03
CA GLU A 270 21.66 48.18 -23.03
C GLU A 270 21.68 49.54 -23.77
N GLY A 271 20.82 50.48 -23.37
CA GLY A 271 20.82 51.84 -23.94
C GLY A 271 20.31 51.88 -25.37
N ILE A 272 19.42 50.95 -25.74
CA ILE A 272 18.81 50.85 -27.06
C ILE A 272 17.91 52.07 -27.29
N GLN A 273 18.16 52.75 -28.41
CA GLN A 273 17.46 53.97 -28.79
C GLN A 273 17.45 54.16 -30.30
N ALA A 274 16.58 55.04 -30.79
CA ALA A 274 16.67 55.60 -32.13
C ALA A 274 16.50 57.12 -32.05
N LEU A 275 17.33 57.89 -32.76
CA LEU A 275 17.26 59.36 -32.79
C LEU A 275 17.28 60.03 -31.39
N GLY A 276 18.01 59.44 -30.43
CA GLY A 276 18.05 59.95 -29.05
C GLY A 276 16.83 59.59 -28.20
N VAL A 277 15.92 58.76 -28.71
CA VAL A 277 14.71 58.30 -28.02
C VAL A 277 14.91 56.89 -27.47
N PRO A 278 14.88 56.68 -26.15
CA PRO A 278 14.99 55.35 -25.55
C PRO A 278 13.72 54.52 -25.82
N PHE A 279 13.91 53.21 -25.99
CA PHE A 279 12.80 52.26 -26.12
C PHE A 279 12.44 51.60 -24.80
N TYR A 280 11.21 51.10 -24.71
CA TYR A 280 10.66 50.44 -23.54
C TYR A 280 10.06 49.08 -23.96
N SER A 281 10.11 48.12 -23.05
CA SER A 281 9.50 46.80 -23.18
C SER A 281 8.29 46.61 -22.25
N ALA A 282 7.45 45.63 -22.57
CA ALA A 282 6.46 45.11 -21.63
C ALA A 282 7.11 44.67 -20.31
N ARG A 283 6.39 44.85 -19.19
CA ARG A 283 6.88 44.40 -17.87
C ARG A 283 6.52 42.94 -17.64
N PRO A 284 7.42 42.11 -17.11
CA PRO A 284 7.12 40.71 -16.79
C PRO A 284 5.92 40.55 -15.85
N GLU A 285 5.72 41.47 -14.89
CA GLU A 285 4.63 41.40 -13.92
C GLU A 285 3.24 41.51 -14.56
N ASP A 286 3.11 42.34 -15.60
CA ASP A 286 1.85 42.51 -16.33
C ASP A 286 1.45 41.23 -17.08
N ILE A 287 2.45 40.51 -17.59
CA ILE A 287 2.27 39.25 -18.31
C ILE A 287 1.87 38.16 -17.32
N GLN A 288 2.54 38.09 -16.17
CA GLN A 288 2.14 37.19 -15.08
C GLN A 288 0.72 37.47 -14.59
N GLN A 289 0.31 38.75 -14.53
CA GLN A 289 -1.06 39.11 -14.22
C GLN A 289 -2.04 38.64 -15.30
N ALA A 290 -1.72 38.83 -16.58
CA ALA A 290 -2.55 38.33 -17.68
C ALA A 290 -2.71 36.81 -17.63
N ILE A 291 -1.63 36.07 -17.37
CA ILE A 291 -1.66 34.61 -17.18
C ILE A 291 -2.47 34.23 -15.93
N ALA A 292 -2.33 34.95 -14.82
CA ALA A 292 -3.12 34.72 -13.62
C ALA A 292 -4.63 34.96 -13.82
N GLU A 293 -4.98 35.78 -14.81
CA GLU A 293 -6.35 36.02 -15.27
C GLU A 293 -6.87 34.98 -16.26
N SER A 294 -6.04 34.07 -16.75
CA SER A 294 -6.41 33.01 -17.70
C SER A 294 -7.51 32.09 -17.14
N ASP A 295 -8.43 31.73 -18.02
CA ASP A 295 -9.51 30.79 -17.74
C ASP A 295 -9.01 29.35 -17.54
N PHE A 296 -7.84 29.03 -18.09
CA PHE A 296 -7.20 27.70 -18.02
C PHE A 296 -6.45 27.43 -16.71
N LYS A 297 -6.34 28.42 -15.83
CA LYS A 297 -5.65 28.27 -14.56
C LYS A 297 -6.36 27.21 -13.70
N MET A 298 -5.63 26.18 -13.30
CA MET A 298 -6.17 25.07 -12.52
C MET A 298 -6.72 25.53 -11.17
N ILE A 299 -7.73 24.83 -10.65
CA ILE A 299 -8.19 24.96 -9.27
C ILE A 299 -7.79 23.69 -8.51
N PRO A 300 -6.62 23.65 -7.84
CA PRO A 300 -6.23 22.50 -7.03
C PRO A 300 -7.13 22.38 -5.79
N SER A 301 -7.34 21.16 -5.30
CA SER A 301 -7.98 20.94 -3.98
C SER A 301 -6.97 21.05 -2.84
N ARG A 302 -5.68 20.84 -3.15
CA ARG A 302 -4.56 21.00 -2.21
C ARG A 302 -4.02 22.43 -2.24
N SER A 303 -3.42 22.85 -1.13
CA SER A 303 -2.61 24.07 -1.09
C SER A 303 -1.33 23.86 -1.89
N VAL A 304 -1.04 24.77 -2.82
CA VAL A 304 0.15 24.76 -3.67
C VAL A 304 0.99 25.97 -3.30
N GLU A 305 2.24 25.74 -2.89
CA GLU A 305 3.18 26.83 -2.57
C GLU A 305 3.79 27.46 -3.84
N ASP A 306 3.90 26.67 -4.91
CA ASP A 306 4.40 27.09 -6.22
C ASP A 306 3.34 27.81 -7.08
N VAL A 307 3.76 28.27 -8.26
CA VAL A 307 2.88 28.81 -9.30
C VAL A 307 1.89 27.74 -9.77
N ILE A 308 0.60 28.07 -9.78
CA ILE A 308 -0.45 27.15 -10.24
C ILE A 308 -0.45 27.10 -11.78
N PRO A 309 -0.29 25.91 -12.40
CA PRO A 309 -0.19 25.79 -13.84
C PRO A 309 -1.51 26.04 -14.57
N LEU A 310 -1.41 26.34 -15.87
CA LEU A 310 -2.54 26.22 -16.80
C LEU A 310 -2.73 24.76 -17.22
N VAL A 311 -3.96 24.33 -17.50
CA VAL A 311 -4.22 22.98 -18.02
C VAL A 311 -4.78 23.12 -19.42
N LEU A 312 -4.05 22.62 -20.41
CA LEU A 312 -4.37 22.82 -21.82
C LEU A 312 -4.67 21.48 -22.50
N GLN A 313 -5.53 21.52 -23.51
CA GLN A 313 -5.89 20.36 -24.34
C GLN A 313 -6.07 20.80 -25.79
N ASN A 314 -5.83 19.88 -26.73
CA ASN A 314 -6.26 20.06 -28.11
C ASN A 314 -7.79 19.93 -28.20
N HIS A 315 -8.38 20.59 -29.20
CA HIS A 315 -9.80 20.49 -29.54
C HIS A 315 -10.73 20.78 -28.34
N LEU A 316 -10.56 21.94 -27.70
CA LEU A 316 -11.42 22.38 -26.60
C LEU A 316 -12.88 22.60 -27.06
N LEU A 317 -13.09 22.88 -28.36
CA LEU A 317 -14.38 23.21 -28.96
C LEU A 317 -14.97 24.50 -28.36
N ALA A 318 -14.11 25.49 -28.10
CA ALA A 318 -14.50 26.80 -27.60
C ALA A 318 -15.25 27.57 -28.69
N THR A 319 -16.55 27.78 -28.50
CA THR A 319 -17.37 28.56 -29.45
C THR A 319 -17.23 30.06 -29.19
N GLN A 320 -17.61 30.90 -30.17
CA GLN A 320 -17.63 32.36 -29.98
C GLN A 320 -18.55 32.83 -28.84
N VAL A 321 -19.57 32.03 -28.47
CA VAL A 321 -20.51 32.34 -27.39
C VAL A 321 -19.98 31.88 -26.02
N ASP A 322 -19.02 30.94 -26.01
CA ASP A 322 -18.45 30.35 -24.81
C ASP A 322 -16.91 30.28 -24.90
N SER A 323 -16.30 31.41 -25.25
CA SER A 323 -14.85 31.54 -25.44
C SER A 323 -14.10 31.34 -24.12
N PHE A 324 -12.86 30.85 -24.19
CA PHE A 324 -11.93 30.83 -23.05
C PHE A 324 -10.93 31.97 -23.18
N LYS A 325 -10.78 32.79 -22.14
CA LYS A 325 -9.69 33.76 -22.05
C LYS A 325 -8.37 33.03 -21.86
N TYR A 326 -7.45 33.19 -22.82
CA TYR A 326 -6.12 32.61 -22.72
C TYR A 326 -5.15 33.58 -22.04
N ILE A 327 -4.38 34.37 -22.80
CA ILE A 327 -3.45 35.38 -22.23
C ILE A 327 -3.87 36.79 -22.65
N THR A 328 -3.58 37.18 -23.88
CA THR A 328 -3.92 38.49 -24.45
C THR A 328 -5.21 38.46 -25.27
N GLY A 329 -5.68 37.26 -25.65
CA GLY A 329 -6.92 37.05 -26.38
C GLY A 329 -7.67 35.77 -25.98
N THR A 330 -8.67 35.41 -26.78
CA THR A 330 -9.41 34.14 -26.63
C THR A 330 -8.60 32.97 -27.17
N TRP A 331 -8.79 31.77 -26.61
CA TRP A 331 -8.23 30.53 -27.12
C TRP A 331 -8.64 30.29 -28.58
N ASP A 332 -7.69 29.81 -29.39
CA ASP A 332 -7.94 29.37 -30.76
C ASP A 332 -7.89 27.84 -30.79
N ASP A 333 -8.97 27.19 -31.22
CA ASP A 333 -9.02 25.72 -31.33
C ASP A 333 -8.10 25.16 -32.41
N ASN A 334 -7.53 26.02 -33.27
CA ASN A 334 -6.48 25.63 -34.22
C ASN A 334 -5.09 25.60 -33.59
N THR A 335 -4.89 26.12 -32.37
CA THR A 335 -3.63 26.00 -31.64
C THR A 335 -3.33 24.51 -31.43
N GLN A 336 -2.26 24.01 -32.05
CA GLN A 336 -1.83 22.62 -31.93
C GLN A 336 -0.81 22.47 -30.81
N ILE A 337 -1.10 21.56 -29.89
CA ILE A 337 -0.19 21.12 -28.83
C ILE A 337 0.39 19.76 -29.24
N THR A 338 1.71 19.68 -29.36
CA THR A 338 2.45 18.49 -29.79
C THR A 338 3.38 17.96 -28.69
N PRO A 339 3.82 16.69 -28.76
CA PRO A 339 4.79 16.13 -27.80
C PRO A 339 6.06 16.96 -27.60
N ALA A 340 6.53 17.66 -28.64
CA ALA A 340 7.71 18.52 -28.56
C ALA A 340 7.50 19.71 -27.60
N ASP A 341 6.28 20.26 -27.55
CA ASP A 341 5.96 21.46 -26.77
C ASP A 341 6.00 21.20 -25.26
N TYR A 342 5.71 19.96 -24.84
CA TYR A 342 5.69 19.55 -23.44
C TYR A 342 6.80 18.55 -23.06
N ALA A 343 7.81 18.37 -23.93
CA ALA A 343 8.96 17.49 -23.68
C ALA A 343 9.84 17.94 -22.49
N VAL A 344 9.90 19.25 -22.23
CA VAL A 344 10.63 19.80 -21.08
C VAL A 344 9.74 19.84 -19.83
N ALA A 345 10.36 19.91 -18.64
CA ALA A 345 9.64 20.02 -17.37
C ALA A 345 8.68 21.23 -17.35
N PRO A 346 7.50 21.12 -16.70
CA PRO A 346 6.45 22.14 -16.77
C PRO A 346 6.92 23.58 -16.57
N GLU A 347 7.74 23.85 -15.55
CA GLU A 347 8.25 25.20 -15.22
C GLU A 347 9.07 25.88 -16.33
N LYS A 348 9.55 25.11 -17.31
CA LYS A 348 10.40 25.58 -18.42
C LYS A 348 9.66 25.65 -19.76
N ARG A 349 8.38 25.31 -19.80
CA ARG A 349 7.61 25.27 -21.05
C ARG A 349 7.21 26.69 -21.48
N ILE A 350 7.13 26.89 -22.79
CA ILE A 350 6.54 28.08 -23.41
C ILE A 350 5.06 27.77 -23.66
N LEU A 351 4.20 28.74 -23.35
CA LEU A 351 2.77 28.62 -23.58
C LEU A 351 2.48 28.55 -25.10
N PRO A 352 1.71 27.55 -25.58
CA PRO A 352 1.41 27.38 -27.00
C PRO A 352 0.91 28.67 -27.67
N ALA A 353 1.38 28.93 -28.89
CA ALA A 353 1.09 30.11 -29.70
C ALA A 353 1.43 31.48 -29.05
N THR A 354 2.33 31.48 -28.07
CA THR A 354 2.85 32.68 -27.41
C THR A 354 4.36 32.57 -27.21
N THR A 355 4.96 33.59 -26.61
CA THR A 355 6.38 33.63 -26.21
C THR A 355 6.58 33.50 -24.69
N HIS A 356 5.48 33.34 -23.94
CA HIS A 356 5.51 33.43 -22.48
C HIS A 356 5.91 32.08 -21.85
N GLN A 357 6.97 32.09 -21.05
CA GLN A 357 7.34 30.92 -20.24
C GLN A 357 6.46 30.85 -18.99
N TYR A 358 5.71 29.76 -18.83
CA TYR A 358 4.83 29.55 -17.68
C TYR A 358 4.51 28.05 -17.54
N PRO A 359 4.35 27.49 -16.32
CA PRO A 359 4.00 26.10 -16.16
C PRO A 359 2.60 25.79 -16.71
N TRP A 360 2.52 24.83 -17.63
CA TRP A 360 1.26 24.29 -18.14
C TRP A 360 1.32 22.78 -18.28
N LEU A 361 0.15 22.13 -18.14
CA LEU A 361 0.01 20.68 -18.06
C LEU A 361 -0.97 20.13 -19.11
N THR A 362 -0.72 18.91 -19.55
CA THR A 362 -1.56 18.14 -20.50
C THR A 362 -1.92 16.77 -19.94
N ASP A 363 -2.58 15.93 -20.74
CA ASP A 363 -2.84 14.53 -20.41
C ASP A 363 -1.55 13.74 -20.15
N ASP A 364 -0.44 14.09 -20.81
CA ASP A 364 0.83 13.39 -20.60
C ASP A 364 1.38 13.61 -19.19
N ASP A 365 1.16 14.77 -18.58
CA ASP A 365 1.68 15.02 -17.23
C ASP A 365 0.94 14.23 -16.14
N PHE A 366 -0.30 13.83 -16.40
CA PHE A 366 -1.15 13.12 -15.44
C PHE A 366 -1.25 11.62 -15.74
N PHE A 367 -1.14 11.19 -16.99
CA PHE A 367 -1.32 9.79 -17.36
C PHE A 367 -0.01 9.06 -17.63
N GLN A 368 0.03 7.79 -17.22
CA GLN A 368 1.14 6.88 -17.53
C GLN A 368 1.12 6.51 -19.03
N PRO A 369 2.29 6.30 -19.68
CA PRO A 369 2.36 5.92 -21.09
C PRO A 369 1.82 4.51 -21.36
N SER A 370 1.86 3.64 -20.34
CA SER A 370 1.34 2.27 -20.38
C SER A 370 0.34 2.04 -19.23
N LEU A 371 -0.46 0.99 -19.37
CA LEU A 371 -1.53 0.64 -18.42
C LEU A 371 -1.46 -0.86 -18.06
N ILE A 372 -1.79 -1.19 -16.82
CA ILE A 372 -1.82 -2.58 -16.32
C ILE A 372 -3.28 -3.02 -16.19
N LYS A 373 -3.65 -4.08 -16.92
CA LYS A 373 -4.94 -4.77 -16.78
C LYS A 373 -4.79 -5.91 -15.77
N LEU A 374 -5.76 -6.09 -14.89
CA LEU A 374 -5.83 -7.18 -13.93
C LEU A 374 -6.53 -8.40 -14.56
N ASP A 375 -6.34 -9.59 -13.98
CA ASP A 375 -7.04 -10.82 -14.42
C ASP A 375 -8.38 -11.04 -13.68
N TYR A 376 -8.92 -10.00 -13.04
CA TYR A 376 -10.16 -10.02 -12.27
C TYR A 376 -10.78 -8.61 -12.15
N THR A 377 -11.99 -8.55 -11.55
CA THR A 377 -12.65 -7.31 -11.18
C THR A 377 -12.21 -6.84 -9.79
N LEU A 378 -11.91 -5.56 -9.63
CA LEU A 378 -11.53 -4.99 -8.35
C LEU A 378 -12.69 -5.07 -7.36
N ASP A 379 -12.36 -5.31 -6.09
CA ASP A 379 -13.34 -5.17 -5.01
C ASP A 379 -13.67 -3.69 -4.78
N LYS A 380 -14.77 -3.22 -5.37
CA LYS A 380 -15.19 -1.82 -5.31
C LYS A 380 -15.50 -1.31 -3.89
N ASP A 381 -15.75 -2.20 -2.93
CA ASP A 381 -15.96 -1.80 -1.53
C ASP A 381 -14.62 -1.52 -0.84
N CYS A 382 -13.53 -2.12 -1.33
CA CYS A 382 -12.18 -1.98 -0.76
C CYS A 382 -11.23 -1.11 -1.60
N PHE A 383 -11.44 -0.97 -2.90
CA PHE A 383 -10.55 -0.25 -3.83
C PHE A 383 -11.35 0.58 -4.83
N PHE A 384 -10.78 1.69 -5.28
CA PHE A 384 -11.38 2.50 -6.34
C PHE A 384 -11.07 1.90 -7.72
N GLU A 385 -12.13 1.44 -8.42
CA GLU A 385 -12.03 0.82 -9.76
C GLU A 385 -11.95 1.81 -10.92
N GLY A 386 -11.85 3.12 -10.64
CA GLY A 386 -11.77 4.13 -11.69
C GLY A 386 -13.09 4.43 -12.39
N ASN A 387 -14.25 4.23 -11.74
CA ASN A 387 -15.59 4.40 -12.34
C ASN A 387 -15.71 3.68 -13.70
N LEU A 388 -15.21 2.44 -13.78
CA LEU A 388 -15.11 1.67 -15.01
C LEU A 388 -16.50 1.49 -15.66
N THR A 389 -16.59 1.85 -16.93
CA THR A 389 -17.76 1.61 -17.78
C THR A 389 -17.40 0.69 -18.93
N VAL A 390 -18.30 -0.24 -19.25
CA VAL A 390 -18.09 -1.26 -20.29
C VAL A 390 -19.01 -0.94 -21.46
N GLY A 391 -18.42 -0.63 -22.63
CA GLY A 391 -19.15 -0.09 -23.78
C GLY A 391 -19.68 -1.13 -24.77
N SER A 392 -19.31 -2.41 -24.67
CA SER A 392 -19.85 -3.48 -25.52
C SER A 392 -20.05 -4.79 -24.77
N ARG A 393 -20.96 -5.66 -25.24
CA ARG A 393 -21.24 -6.96 -24.60
C ARG A 393 -20.08 -7.96 -24.66
N GLU A 394 -19.18 -7.77 -25.62
CA GLU A 394 -18.01 -8.64 -25.85
C GLU A 394 -16.82 -8.25 -24.95
N THR A 395 -16.90 -7.10 -24.30
CA THR A 395 -15.85 -6.57 -23.43
C THR A 395 -15.94 -7.22 -22.05
N ASP A 396 -14.83 -7.76 -21.54
CA ASP A 396 -14.77 -8.29 -20.18
C ASP A 396 -14.84 -7.17 -19.12
N GLN A 397 -15.08 -7.56 -17.87
CA GLN A 397 -15.21 -6.62 -16.75
C GLN A 397 -13.92 -6.48 -15.94
N CYS A 398 -12.80 -7.01 -16.42
CA CYS A 398 -11.54 -6.94 -15.67
C CYS A 398 -11.15 -5.49 -15.44
N SER A 399 -10.65 -5.23 -14.24
CA SER A 399 -10.27 -3.88 -13.83
C SER A 399 -8.83 -3.55 -14.23
N PHE A 400 -8.49 -2.28 -14.09
CA PHE A 400 -7.18 -1.75 -14.42
C PHE A 400 -6.57 -1.05 -13.22
N VAL A 401 -5.25 -1.11 -13.11
CA VAL A 401 -4.50 -0.21 -12.21
C VAL A 401 -4.63 1.20 -12.77
N LEU A 402 -4.91 2.21 -11.95
CA LEU A 402 -5.17 3.56 -12.44
C LEU A 402 -3.88 4.13 -13.05
N PRO A 403 -3.89 4.62 -14.31
CA PRO A 403 -2.68 5.07 -14.99
C PRO A 403 -2.31 6.50 -14.57
N LEU A 404 -2.26 6.80 -13.27
CA LEU A 404 -1.96 8.14 -12.77
C LEU A 404 -0.47 8.31 -12.45
N LYS A 405 0.11 9.41 -12.92
CA LYS A 405 1.46 9.87 -12.55
C LYS A 405 1.45 10.56 -11.19
N PRO A 406 2.57 10.56 -10.43
CA PRO A 406 2.66 11.22 -9.13
C PRO A 406 2.30 12.71 -9.12
N LEU A 407 2.40 13.39 -10.28
CA LEU A 407 2.09 14.81 -10.39
C LEU A 407 0.63 15.13 -10.07
N TYR A 408 -0.31 14.19 -10.31
CA TYR A 408 -1.70 14.34 -9.88
C TYR A 408 -1.80 14.68 -8.39
N PHE A 409 -1.06 13.94 -7.56
CA PHE A 409 -1.06 14.08 -6.11
C PHE A 409 -0.34 15.34 -5.58
N LYS A 410 0.32 16.11 -6.46
CA LYS A 410 0.78 17.47 -6.13
C LYS A 410 -0.40 18.41 -5.90
N TYR A 411 -1.46 18.25 -6.71
CA TYR A 411 -2.57 19.19 -6.81
C TYR A 411 -3.89 18.68 -6.22
N PHE A 412 -4.07 17.35 -6.17
CA PHE A 412 -5.31 16.69 -5.76
C PHE A 412 -5.04 15.54 -4.80
N ASP A 413 -6.02 15.20 -3.98
CA ASP A 413 -6.00 14.03 -3.09
C ASP A 413 -6.66 12.82 -3.76
N VAL A 414 -6.39 11.61 -3.26
CA VAL A 414 -7.07 10.38 -3.72
C VAL A 414 -8.61 10.52 -3.68
N GLN A 415 -9.16 11.23 -2.70
CA GLN A 415 -10.60 11.42 -2.56
C GLN A 415 -11.22 12.22 -3.72
N ASP A 416 -10.44 13.11 -4.35
CA ASP A 416 -10.90 13.89 -5.49
C ASP A 416 -11.25 12.99 -6.69
N LEU A 417 -10.61 11.83 -6.84
CA LEU A 417 -10.89 10.89 -7.93
C LEU A 417 -12.33 10.34 -7.88
N TRP A 418 -12.90 10.24 -6.68
CA TRP A 418 -14.24 9.66 -6.46
C TRP A 418 -15.36 10.66 -6.71
N GLY A 419 -15.05 11.95 -6.73
CA GLY A 419 -16.02 13.03 -6.86
C GLY A 419 -16.59 13.18 -8.26
N THR A 420 -17.50 14.14 -8.41
CA THR A 420 -18.03 14.55 -9.70
C THR A 420 -17.77 16.03 -9.95
N ILE A 421 -17.68 16.42 -11.22
CA ILE A 421 -17.71 17.81 -11.69
C ILE A 421 -18.85 17.91 -12.70
N GLN A 422 -19.82 18.78 -12.41
CA GLN A 422 -21.05 18.93 -13.21
C GLN A 422 -21.80 17.61 -13.48
N GLY A 423 -21.87 16.75 -12.46
CA GLY A 423 -22.56 15.46 -12.55
C GLY A 423 -21.81 14.38 -13.33
N ARG A 424 -20.59 14.67 -13.84
CA ARG A 424 -19.71 13.69 -14.47
C ARG A 424 -18.62 13.25 -13.50
N PRO A 425 -18.19 11.97 -13.50
CA PRO A 425 -17.07 11.52 -12.67
C PRO A 425 -15.80 12.34 -12.92
N ARG A 426 -15.04 12.67 -11.87
CA ARG A 426 -13.76 13.37 -12.03
C ARG A 426 -12.73 12.53 -12.78
N PHE A 427 -12.70 11.23 -12.49
CA PHE A 427 -11.91 10.24 -13.21
C PHE A 427 -12.81 9.08 -13.62
N GLU A 428 -12.69 8.62 -14.87
CA GLU A 428 -13.37 7.41 -15.34
C GLU A 428 -12.54 6.63 -16.37
N LEU A 429 -12.79 5.32 -16.42
CA LEU A 429 -12.27 4.41 -17.45
C LEU A 429 -13.42 3.93 -18.33
N GLN A 430 -13.22 3.96 -19.65
CA GLN A 430 -14.15 3.42 -20.63
C GLN A 430 -13.50 2.25 -21.36
N HIS A 431 -13.97 1.03 -21.09
CA HIS A 431 -13.45 -0.21 -21.69
C HIS A 431 -14.35 -0.65 -22.83
N THR A 432 -13.77 -0.81 -24.02
CA THR A 432 -14.49 -1.15 -25.25
C THR A 432 -13.71 -2.14 -26.09
N VAL A 433 -14.41 -3.11 -26.68
CA VAL A 433 -13.90 -3.97 -27.75
C VAL A 433 -14.57 -3.56 -29.06
N SER A 434 -13.76 -3.28 -30.08
CA SER A 434 -14.22 -2.99 -31.45
C SER A 434 -13.50 -3.92 -32.43
N GLY A 435 -14.16 -5.01 -32.84
CA GLY A 435 -13.54 -6.05 -33.65
C GLY A 435 -12.54 -6.85 -32.82
N SER A 436 -11.30 -6.99 -33.29
CA SER A 436 -10.22 -7.67 -32.58
C SER A 436 -9.38 -6.76 -31.68
N ILE A 437 -9.74 -5.48 -31.55
CA ILE A 437 -8.96 -4.48 -30.83
C ILE A 437 -9.69 -4.12 -29.54
N GLU A 438 -9.06 -4.44 -28.42
CA GLU A 438 -9.48 -4.02 -27.09
C GLU A 438 -8.86 -2.64 -26.76
N LYS A 439 -9.70 -1.72 -26.31
CA LYS A 439 -9.33 -0.32 -26.02
C LYS A 439 -9.86 0.14 -24.68
N VAL A 440 -9.06 0.92 -23.97
CA VAL A 440 -9.45 1.57 -22.72
C VAL A 440 -9.14 3.06 -22.83
N THR A 441 -10.13 3.92 -22.56
CA THR A 441 -9.92 5.37 -22.50
C THR A 441 -9.95 5.82 -21.05
N ALA A 442 -8.85 6.40 -20.57
CA ALA A 442 -8.80 7.09 -19.29
C ALA A 442 -9.18 8.56 -19.48
N ILE A 443 -10.12 9.03 -18.68
CA ILE A 443 -10.66 10.39 -18.77
C ILE A 443 -10.51 11.06 -17.40
N LEU A 444 -9.84 12.22 -17.37
CA LEU A 444 -9.62 13.02 -16.17
C LEU A 444 -10.12 14.44 -16.39
N ARG A 445 -10.98 14.91 -15.49
CA ARG A 445 -11.61 16.23 -15.55
C ARG A 445 -10.99 17.15 -14.50
N ILE A 446 -10.28 18.17 -14.96
CA ILE A 446 -9.57 19.12 -14.10
C ILE A 446 -10.34 20.43 -13.99
N PRO A 447 -10.73 20.86 -12.77
CA PRO A 447 -11.41 22.14 -12.60
C PRO A 447 -10.45 23.30 -12.91
N VAL A 448 -10.99 24.33 -13.57
CA VAL A 448 -10.24 25.54 -13.95
C VAL A 448 -10.96 26.81 -13.53
N LYS A 449 -10.27 27.95 -13.60
CA LYS A 449 -10.73 29.25 -13.10
C LYS A 449 -12.05 29.70 -13.73
N LYS A 450 -12.28 29.39 -15.02
CA LYS A 450 -13.54 29.73 -15.68
C LYS A 450 -14.72 29.11 -14.94
N GLU A 451 -15.64 29.95 -14.50
CA GLU A 451 -16.77 29.51 -13.69
C GLU A 451 -17.57 28.42 -14.39
N ARG A 452 -17.88 27.35 -13.64
CA ARG A 452 -18.64 26.20 -14.16
C ARG A 452 -18.02 25.63 -15.46
N HIS A 453 -16.69 25.53 -15.52
CA HIS A 453 -15.99 24.82 -16.58
C HIS A 453 -14.88 23.93 -16.01
N PHE A 454 -14.42 22.98 -16.82
CA PHE A 454 -13.31 22.06 -16.53
C PHE A 454 -12.66 21.64 -17.85
N ILE A 455 -11.40 21.23 -17.77
CA ILE A 455 -10.64 20.68 -18.91
C ILE A 455 -10.71 19.16 -18.84
N THR A 456 -10.93 18.50 -19.98
CA THR A 456 -11.09 17.04 -20.09
C THR A 456 -9.87 16.43 -20.77
N LEU A 457 -8.95 15.93 -19.94
CA LEU A 457 -7.77 15.23 -20.42
C LEU A 457 -8.12 13.76 -20.65
N GLN A 458 -7.71 13.21 -21.80
CA GLN A 458 -8.00 11.83 -22.16
C GLN A 458 -6.82 11.14 -22.81
N ARG A 459 -6.62 9.86 -22.48
CA ARG A 459 -5.63 8.99 -23.11
C ARG A 459 -6.25 7.63 -23.42
N THR A 460 -6.01 7.14 -24.62
CA THR A 460 -6.50 5.84 -25.09
C THR A 460 -5.36 4.82 -25.07
N TYR A 461 -5.63 3.66 -24.49
CA TYR A 461 -4.71 2.52 -24.42
C TYR A 461 -5.26 1.37 -25.26
N VAL A 462 -4.37 0.68 -25.98
CA VAL A 462 -4.72 -0.43 -26.87
C VAL A 462 -4.01 -1.71 -26.42
N SER A 463 -4.71 -2.84 -26.42
CA SER A 463 -4.13 -4.12 -26.00
C SER A 463 -2.93 -4.51 -26.87
N THR A 464 -1.85 -5.00 -26.26
CA THR A 464 -0.68 -5.55 -26.96
C THR A 464 -0.41 -7.00 -26.55
N SER A 465 0.06 -7.82 -27.49
CA SER A 465 0.46 -9.22 -27.24
C SER A 465 1.96 -9.42 -27.06
N ASN A 466 2.79 -8.44 -27.46
CA ASN A 466 4.25 -8.64 -27.61
C ASN A 466 5.09 -8.01 -26.48
N ILE A 467 4.47 -7.67 -25.34
CA ILE A 467 5.13 -6.92 -24.24
C ILE A 467 5.85 -5.67 -24.79
N ASP A 468 5.16 -4.94 -25.66
CA ASP A 468 5.63 -3.64 -26.14
C ASP A 468 4.83 -2.55 -25.45
N PHE A 469 5.48 -1.87 -24.50
CA PHE A 469 4.89 -0.76 -23.74
C PHE A 469 5.24 0.60 -24.33
N THR A 470 5.86 0.63 -25.52
CA THR A 470 6.29 1.88 -26.16
C THR A 470 5.10 2.77 -26.47
N TYR A 471 5.18 4.03 -26.08
CA TYR A 471 4.14 4.99 -26.36
C TYR A 471 4.09 5.35 -27.86
N ASP A 472 2.92 5.28 -28.48
CA ASP A 472 2.71 5.73 -29.86
C ASP A 472 2.43 7.24 -29.86
N GLU A 473 3.51 8.02 -29.92
CA GLU A 473 3.46 9.49 -29.98
C GLU A 473 2.65 10.01 -31.16
N LYS A 474 2.63 9.28 -32.29
CA LYS A 474 1.97 9.74 -33.52
C LYS A 474 0.46 9.72 -33.40
N ASN A 475 -0.08 8.69 -32.75
CA ASN A 475 -1.52 8.52 -32.57
C ASN A 475 -2.00 8.86 -31.15
N ASN A 476 -1.10 9.28 -30.26
CA ASN A 476 -1.35 9.55 -28.85
C ASN A 476 -1.97 8.31 -28.14
N TYR A 477 -1.42 7.13 -28.42
CA TYR A 477 -1.89 5.86 -27.87
C TYR A 477 -0.87 5.22 -26.93
N GLY A 478 -1.35 4.82 -25.76
CA GLY A 478 -0.62 3.91 -24.88
C GLY A 478 -0.95 2.45 -25.17
N HIS A 479 -0.22 1.55 -24.50
CA HIS A 479 -0.51 0.11 -24.55
C HIS A 479 -0.82 -0.45 -23.17
N PHE A 480 -1.59 -1.55 -23.15
CA PHE A 480 -1.85 -2.29 -21.93
C PHE A 480 -1.68 -3.80 -22.11
N ILE A 481 -1.33 -4.47 -21.01
CA ILE A 481 -1.23 -5.92 -20.91
C ILE A 481 -1.90 -6.41 -19.63
N THR A 482 -2.39 -7.64 -19.66
CA THR A 482 -2.89 -8.33 -18.47
C THR A 482 -1.73 -8.86 -17.63
N VAL A 483 -1.62 -8.38 -16.39
CA VAL A 483 -0.63 -8.83 -15.41
C VAL A 483 -1.34 -9.57 -14.28
N PRO A 484 -1.09 -10.87 -14.07
CA PRO A 484 -1.79 -11.64 -13.05
C PRO A 484 -1.13 -11.48 -11.68
N PHE A 485 -1.68 -10.58 -10.86
CA PHE A 485 -1.26 -10.42 -9.47
C PHE A 485 -2.42 -10.00 -8.58
N ALA A 486 -2.33 -10.28 -7.29
CA ALA A 486 -3.32 -9.86 -6.29
C ALA A 486 -2.66 -9.24 -5.06
N LEU A 487 -3.38 -8.30 -4.43
CA LEU A 487 -2.98 -7.67 -3.18
C LEU A 487 -3.96 -8.04 -2.07
N SER A 488 -3.43 -8.22 -0.85
CA SER A 488 -4.22 -8.40 0.37
C SER A 488 -3.72 -7.45 1.45
N VAL A 489 -4.59 -6.66 2.07
CA VAL A 489 -4.24 -5.66 3.11
C VAL A 489 -4.86 -6.06 4.45
N PHE A 490 -4.03 -6.17 5.49
CA PHE A 490 -4.42 -6.46 6.87
C PHE A 490 -3.79 -5.49 7.88
N PRO A 491 -4.52 -5.00 8.88
CA PRO A 491 -5.98 -5.00 8.95
C PRO A 491 -6.56 -3.97 7.97
N PHE A 492 -7.77 -4.20 7.45
CA PHE A 492 -8.42 -3.23 6.58
C PHE A 492 -9.25 -2.18 7.36
N VAL A 493 -8.56 -1.39 8.19
CA VAL A 493 -9.13 -0.30 8.98
C VAL A 493 -8.09 0.79 9.18
N ARG A 494 -8.52 2.06 9.17
CA ARG A 494 -7.64 3.21 9.41
C ARG A 494 -7.99 3.90 10.72
N ALA A 495 -7.15 3.72 11.73
CA ALA A 495 -7.36 4.27 13.07
C ALA A 495 -6.17 5.14 13.51
N GLN A 496 -6.45 6.16 14.33
CA GLN A 496 -5.39 6.97 14.92
C GLN A 496 -4.46 6.09 15.76
N ARG A 497 -3.14 6.26 15.61
CA ARG A 497 -2.08 5.49 16.29
C ARG A 497 -1.94 4.03 15.83
N LEU A 498 -2.67 3.57 14.81
CA LEU A 498 -2.40 2.27 14.20
C LEU A 498 -1.11 2.36 13.37
N LYS A 499 -0.04 1.79 13.91
CA LYS A 499 1.32 1.84 13.32
C LYS A 499 1.76 0.52 12.70
N GLN A 500 0.82 -0.35 12.32
CA GLN A 500 1.20 -1.61 11.69
C GLN A 500 0.14 -2.12 10.73
N TYR A 501 0.52 -2.14 9.45
CA TYR A 501 -0.20 -2.78 8.35
C TYR A 501 0.69 -3.84 7.71
N ASN A 502 0.09 -4.94 7.28
CA ASN A 502 0.73 -5.98 6.50
C ASN A 502 0.03 -6.07 5.15
N VAL A 503 0.80 -5.98 4.06
CA VAL A 503 0.32 -6.12 2.70
C VAL A 503 0.98 -7.32 2.04
N GLN A 504 0.18 -8.26 1.56
CA GLN A 504 0.64 -9.38 0.74
C GLN A 504 0.47 -9.03 -0.74
N LEU A 505 1.52 -9.28 -1.53
CA LEU A 505 1.50 -9.33 -2.98
C LEU A 505 1.67 -10.78 -3.41
N VAL A 506 0.76 -11.29 -4.24
CA VAL A 506 0.92 -12.57 -4.94
C VAL A 506 1.10 -12.28 -6.42
N ASP A 507 2.28 -12.55 -6.96
CA ASP A 507 2.65 -12.35 -8.38
C ASP A 507 2.67 -13.70 -9.10
N ARG A 508 1.80 -13.85 -10.11
CA ARG A 508 1.58 -15.10 -10.85
C ARG A 508 1.79 -14.91 -12.36
N ALA A 509 2.97 -14.49 -12.78
CA ALA A 509 3.22 -14.38 -14.21
C ALA A 509 3.64 -15.70 -14.89
N LEU A 510 3.07 -15.95 -16.07
CA LEU A 510 3.36 -17.09 -16.95
C LEU A 510 3.81 -16.58 -18.32
N GLY A 511 4.69 -17.32 -18.99
CA GLY A 511 5.13 -17.00 -20.34
C GLY A 511 6.01 -15.75 -20.37
N ALA A 512 5.72 -14.79 -21.25
CA ALA A 512 6.62 -13.67 -21.51
C ALA A 512 6.77 -12.69 -20.31
N LEU A 513 5.91 -12.77 -19.29
CA LEU A 513 6.00 -12.00 -18.04
C LEU A 513 6.75 -12.74 -16.91
N GLU A 514 7.30 -13.94 -17.15
CA GLU A 514 8.02 -14.75 -16.14
C GLU A 514 9.23 -14.01 -15.55
N ASN A 515 9.89 -13.20 -16.38
CA ASN A 515 11.09 -12.40 -16.09
C ASN A 515 10.76 -10.94 -15.71
N PHE A 516 9.55 -10.71 -15.21
CA PHE A 516 9.12 -9.40 -14.72
C PHE A 516 8.82 -9.49 -13.23
N ASN A 517 9.09 -8.41 -12.52
CA ASN A 517 8.87 -8.30 -11.10
C ASN A 517 7.90 -7.15 -10.80
N ILE A 518 7.12 -7.30 -9.74
CA ILE A 518 6.17 -6.30 -9.28
C ILE A 518 6.62 -5.78 -7.92
N ASP A 519 6.83 -4.46 -7.85
CA ASP A 519 7.18 -3.75 -6.64
C ASP A 519 6.05 -2.83 -6.19
N LEU A 520 5.87 -2.73 -4.87
CA LEU A 520 4.88 -1.85 -4.26
C LEU A 520 5.55 -0.71 -3.50
N THR A 521 5.10 0.52 -3.76
CA THR A 521 5.43 1.68 -2.93
C THR A 521 4.16 2.22 -2.29
N PHE A 522 4.22 2.56 -1.00
CA PHE A 522 3.08 3.04 -0.22
C PHE A 522 3.21 4.54 0.00
N LEU A 523 2.19 5.30 -0.40
CA LEU A 523 2.25 6.77 -0.42
C LEU A 523 1.05 7.39 0.29
N LYS A 524 1.30 8.53 0.93
CA LYS A 524 0.27 9.44 1.43
C LYS A 524 -0.04 10.50 0.37
N ASN A 525 -1.18 11.16 0.51
CA ASN A 525 -1.53 12.32 -0.30
C ASN A 525 -0.40 13.37 -0.28
N GLY A 526 -0.13 13.97 -1.43
CA GLY A 526 0.99 14.88 -1.65
C GLY A 526 1.94 14.40 -2.74
N TYR A 527 2.79 15.31 -3.22
CA TYR A 527 3.72 15.01 -4.30
C TYR A 527 4.84 14.09 -3.83
N ARG A 528 4.85 12.84 -4.32
CA ARG A 528 5.86 11.82 -3.98
C ARG A 528 6.05 11.62 -2.47
N ASN A 529 4.96 11.70 -1.72
CA ASN A 529 4.96 11.55 -0.27
C ASN A 529 4.94 10.07 0.14
N GLY A 530 6.02 9.35 -0.19
CA GLY A 530 6.21 7.95 0.14
C GLY A 530 6.67 7.71 1.57
N MET A 531 6.43 6.50 2.08
CA MET A 531 7.05 6.04 3.33
C MET A 531 8.58 5.98 3.19
N GLN A 532 9.28 6.21 4.30
CA GLN A 532 10.73 6.04 4.36
C GLN A 532 11.10 4.54 4.32
N GLU A 533 12.32 4.22 3.90
CA GLU A 533 12.77 2.82 3.78
C GLU A 533 12.71 2.06 5.13
N ASP A 534 13.00 2.73 6.25
CA ASP A 534 12.94 2.13 7.59
C ASP A 534 11.51 1.91 8.10
N GLU A 535 10.51 2.54 7.47
CA GLU A 535 9.09 2.35 7.76
C GLU A 535 8.49 1.12 7.04
N VAL A 536 9.21 0.51 6.09
CA VAL A 536 8.75 -0.61 5.26
C VAL A 536 9.69 -1.80 5.38
N LEU A 537 9.20 -2.90 5.96
CA LEU A 537 9.94 -4.15 6.04
C LEU A 537 9.40 -5.16 5.02
N ILE A 538 10.26 -5.56 4.07
CA ILE A 538 9.89 -6.50 2.99
C ILE A 538 10.37 -7.92 3.32
N ARG A 539 9.53 -8.92 3.04
CA ARG A 539 9.84 -10.35 3.16
C ARG A 539 9.34 -11.12 1.95
N ASN A 540 10.20 -11.94 1.36
CA ASN A 540 9.84 -12.85 0.27
C ASN A 540 9.58 -14.24 0.85
N ARG A 541 8.42 -14.83 0.57
CA ARG A 541 8.06 -16.14 1.13
C ARG A 541 8.12 -17.23 0.07
N SER A 542 7.32 -17.12 -0.99
CA SER A 542 7.44 -17.95 -2.19
C SER A 542 8.17 -17.19 -3.30
N LEU A 543 9.04 -17.89 -4.03
CA LEU A 543 9.81 -17.32 -5.13
C LEU A 543 9.17 -17.71 -6.46
N LYS A 544 8.90 -16.69 -7.28
CA LYS A 544 8.29 -16.85 -8.61
C LYS A 544 9.14 -17.73 -9.53
N SER A 545 10.46 -17.57 -9.50
CA SER A 545 11.40 -18.36 -10.29
C SER A 545 11.36 -19.87 -10.01
N GLU A 546 10.87 -20.29 -8.84
CA GLU A 546 10.80 -21.70 -8.48
C GLU A 546 9.40 -22.30 -8.68
N LYS A 547 8.35 -21.53 -8.34
CA LYS A 547 6.96 -22.04 -8.29
C LYS A 547 6.05 -21.45 -9.37
N ARG A 548 6.58 -20.58 -10.25
CA ARG A 548 5.82 -19.70 -11.17
C ARG A 548 4.83 -18.75 -10.47
N VAL A 549 4.86 -18.74 -9.14
CA VAL A 549 4.07 -17.85 -8.29
C VAL A 549 4.96 -17.38 -7.14
N GLY A 550 5.11 -16.07 -7.04
CA GLY A 550 5.85 -15.41 -5.98
C GLY A 550 4.92 -14.77 -4.96
N SER A 551 5.38 -14.66 -3.71
CA SER A 551 4.67 -13.93 -2.67
C SER A 551 5.62 -13.04 -1.88
N THR A 552 5.26 -11.76 -1.78
CA THR A 552 6.03 -10.73 -1.09
C THR A 552 5.15 -10.05 -0.05
N TYR A 553 5.70 -9.82 1.14
CA TYR A 553 4.98 -9.28 2.28
C TYR A 553 5.65 -7.98 2.71
N TYR A 554 4.84 -6.95 2.90
CA TYR A 554 5.26 -5.63 3.30
C TYR A 554 4.65 -5.32 4.67
N ARG A 555 5.50 -5.20 5.70
CA ARG A 555 5.09 -4.72 7.02
C ARG A 555 5.40 -3.23 7.12
N LEU A 556 4.36 -2.42 7.22
CA LEU A 556 4.38 -0.95 7.21
C LEU A 556 4.21 -0.39 8.62
N GLN A 557 4.98 0.64 8.97
CA GLN A 557 4.88 1.31 10.28
C GLN A 557 3.88 2.48 10.34
N SER A 558 3.27 2.83 9.20
CA SER A 558 2.33 3.94 9.07
C SER A 558 1.17 3.56 8.13
N ASP A 559 0.11 4.36 8.16
CA ASP A 559 -0.97 4.35 7.18
C ASP A 559 -0.54 4.94 5.82
N PHE A 560 -1.33 4.68 4.78
CA PHE A 560 -1.13 5.15 3.41
C PHE A 560 -2.46 5.49 2.73
N ASP A 561 -2.42 6.31 1.68
CA ASP A 561 -3.58 6.74 0.91
C ASP A 561 -3.69 6.00 -0.44
N TYR A 562 -2.56 5.63 -1.05
CA TYR A 562 -2.52 4.86 -2.29
C TYR A 562 -1.24 4.00 -2.40
N ILE A 563 -1.30 2.99 -3.26
CA ILE A 563 -0.21 2.05 -3.55
C ILE A 563 0.22 2.28 -4.99
N ALA A 564 1.47 2.70 -5.20
CA ALA A 564 2.07 2.70 -6.54
C ALA A 564 2.59 1.30 -6.85
N ILE A 565 2.27 0.84 -8.05
CA ILE A 565 2.65 -0.48 -8.57
C ILE A 565 3.61 -0.24 -9.71
N THR A 566 4.77 -0.88 -9.64
CA THR A 566 5.80 -0.84 -10.67
C THR A 566 6.02 -2.23 -11.21
N LEU A 567 5.85 -2.40 -12.52
CA LEU A 567 6.24 -3.59 -13.26
C LEU A 567 7.61 -3.31 -13.90
N SER A 568 8.62 -4.10 -13.52
CA SER A 568 9.99 -3.97 -14.02
C SER A 568 10.45 -5.26 -14.68
N ASP A 569 11.30 -5.15 -15.70
CA ASP A 569 12.01 -6.31 -16.25
C ASP A 569 13.16 -6.76 -15.32
N ASP A 570 13.78 -7.90 -15.62
CA ASP A 570 14.94 -8.43 -14.86
C ASP A 570 16.18 -7.53 -14.88
N HIS A 571 16.25 -6.52 -15.76
CA HIS A 571 17.33 -5.52 -15.80
C HIS A 571 17.02 -4.30 -14.92
N GLY A 572 15.83 -4.26 -14.29
CA GLY A 572 15.36 -3.15 -13.46
C GLY A 572 14.73 -2.01 -14.26
N ASN A 573 14.48 -2.17 -15.57
CA ASN A 573 13.80 -1.16 -16.36
C ASN A 573 12.31 -1.18 -16.08
N THR A 574 11.76 -0.04 -15.69
CA THR A 574 10.32 0.14 -15.53
C THR A 574 9.60 0.00 -16.87
N SER A 575 8.69 -0.95 -16.94
CA SER A 575 7.89 -1.25 -18.14
C SER A 575 6.46 -0.71 -18.04
N ALA A 576 5.85 -0.78 -16.86
CA ALA A 576 4.57 -0.15 -16.59
C ALA A 576 4.45 0.31 -15.14
N GLN A 577 3.69 1.38 -14.93
CA GLN A 577 3.39 1.91 -13.60
C GLN A 577 1.92 2.32 -13.51
N GLY A 578 1.39 2.31 -12.28
CA GLY A 578 0.08 2.85 -11.98
C GLY A 578 -0.17 2.88 -10.49
N VAL A 579 -1.38 3.25 -10.08
CA VAL A 579 -1.77 3.31 -8.67
C VAL A 579 -3.05 2.52 -8.39
N LEU A 580 -3.09 1.84 -7.24
CA LEU A 580 -4.31 1.35 -6.62
C LEU A 580 -4.63 2.22 -5.39
N CYS A 581 -5.90 2.60 -5.27
CA CYS A 581 -6.37 3.49 -4.21
C CYS A 581 -7.34 2.74 -3.29
N PRO A 582 -6.92 2.32 -2.09
CA PRO A 582 -7.82 1.73 -1.11
C PRO A 582 -8.94 2.70 -0.69
N ARG A 583 -10.13 2.15 -0.48
CA ARG A 583 -11.30 2.84 0.08
C ARG A 583 -11.41 2.49 1.57
N TRP A 584 -10.65 3.22 2.39
CA TRP A 584 -10.66 3.02 3.83
C TRP A 584 -12.06 3.30 4.42
N PRO A 585 -12.61 2.39 5.24
CA PRO A 585 -13.85 2.66 5.96
C PRO A 585 -13.63 3.82 6.96
N SER A 586 -14.68 4.60 7.21
CA SER A 586 -14.65 5.64 8.24
C SER A 586 -14.63 5.00 9.62
N TYR A 587 -13.50 5.07 10.30
CA TYR A 587 -13.35 4.54 11.65
C TYR A 587 -13.77 5.58 12.70
N VAL A 588 -14.66 5.17 13.61
CA VAL A 588 -15.05 5.97 14.77
C VAL A 588 -14.74 5.17 16.03
N PRO A 589 -13.79 5.61 16.87
CA PRO A 589 -13.51 4.92 18.13
C PRO A 589 -14.76 4.87 19.01
N GLY A 590 -15.13 3.68 19.49
CA GLY A 590 -16.17 3.53 20.51
C GLY A 590 -15.58 3.51 21.92
N HIS A 591 -16.40 3.05 22.88
CA HIS A 591 -16.12 3.16 24.31
C HIS A 591 -16.01 1.81 25.04
N ASP A 592 -16.32 0.71 24.34
CA ASP A 592 -16.39 -0.64 24.88
C ASP A 592 -15.00 -1.16 25.24
N ALA A 593 -14.88 -1.76 26.42
CA ALA A 593 -13.67 -2.44 26.86
C ALA A 593 -13.63 -3.87 26.32
N TYR A 594 -12.42 -4.36 26.02
CA TYR A 594 -12.21 -5.74 25.56
C TYR A 594 -11.25 -6.45 26.50
N THR A 595 -11.63 -7.62 26.99
CA THR A 595 -10.74 -8.52 27.72
C THR A 595 -10.56 -9.80 26.92
N PHE A 596 -9.33 -10.14 26.59
CA PHE A 596 -8.97 -11.38 25.90
C PHE A 596 -8.34 -12.37 26.88
N SER A 597 -8.47 -13.66 26.61
CA SER A 597 -7.73 -14.70 27.32
C SER A 597 -7.10 -15.67 26.32
N VAL A 598 -5.80 -15.93 26.45
CA VAL A 598 -5.02 -16.75 25.53
C VAL A 598 -4.41 -17.94 26.26
N ASP A 599 -4.95 -19.13 25.97
CA ASP A 599 -4.38 -20.42 26.34
C ASP A 599 -3.44 -20.89 25.23
N PHE A 600 -2.17 -20.52 25.36
CA PHE A 600 -1.08 -21.01 24.51
C PHE A 600 -0.68 -22.42 24.98
N GLY A 601 -1.39 -23.43 24.46
CA GLY A 601 -1.19 -24.84 24.83
C GLY A 601 -0.07 -25.53 24.05
N THR A 602 0.41 -26.66 24.56
CA THR A 602 1.43 -27.49 23.90
C THR A 602 0.96 -28.02 22.55
N THR A 603 -0.29 -28.51 22.49
CA THR A 603 -0.89 -29.12 21.30
C THR A 603 -1.80 -28.14 20.57
N ASN A 604 -2.70 -27.48 21.29
CA ASN A 604 -3.69 -26.55 20.74
C ASN A 604 -3.66 -25.23 21.52
N THR A 605 -3.78 -24.14 20.80
CA THR A 605 -3.98 -22.80 21.35
C THR A 605 -5.45 -22.44 21.27
N HIS A 606 -5.95 -21.72 22.27
CA HIS A 606 -7.31 -21.20 22.28
C HIS A 606 -7.36 -19.74 22.72
N VAL A 607 -8.24 -18.95 22.11
CA VAL A 607 -8.44 -17.54 22.43
C VAL A 607 -9.93 -17.25 22.57
N GLU A 608 -10.31 -16.67 23.70
CA GLU A 608 -11.64 -16.11 23.96
C GLU A 608 -11.55 -14.60 24.10
N SER A 609 -12.66 -13.93 23.85
CA SER A 609 -12.83 -12.49 23.98
C SER A 609 -14.11 -12.16 24.73
N MET A 610 -14.07 -11.10 25.52
CA MET A 610 -15.20 -10.58 26.26
C MET A 610 -15.31 -9.07 26.02
N LYS A 611 -16.46 -8.65 25.47
CA LYS A 611 -16.79 -7.25 25.19
C LYS A 611 -17.62 -6.68 26.34
N ALA A 612 -17.07 -5.74 27.09
CA ALA A 612 -17.68 -5.18 28.30
C ALA A 612 -18.20 -6.31 29.22
N ASP A 613 -19.47 -6.28 29.60
CA ASP A 613 -20.12 -7.27 30.48
C ASP A 613 -20.79 -8.42 29.72
N ASN A 614 -20.54 -8.57 28.41
CA ASN A 614 -21.08 -9.70 27.64
C ASN A 614 -20.44 -11.03 28.08
N MET A 615 -21.10 -12.14 27.74
CA MET A 615 -20.52 -13.45 27.95
C MET A 615 -19.26 -13.65 27.08
N PRO A 616 -18.23 -14.36 27.59
CA PRO A 616 -17.08 -14.77 26.78
C PRO A 616 -17.50 -15.54 25.52
N GLU A 617 -16.87 -15.20 24.40
CA GLU A 617 -17.01 -15.90 23.12
C GLU A 617 -15.64 -16.22 22.48
N PRO A 618 -15.50 -17.34 21.74
CA PRO A 618 -14.30 -17.65 20.98
C PRO A 618 -13.93 -16.49 20.07
N LEU A 619 -12.62 -16.24 19.90
CA LEU A 619 -12.16 -15.18 19.01
C LEU A 619 -12.65 -15.44 17.59
N SER A 620 -13.60 -14.61 17.17
CA SER A 620 -14.15 -14.58 15.84
C SER A 620 -14.11 -13.16 15.29
N ILE A 621 -13.85 -13.06 13.99
CA ILE A 621 -13.82 -11.82 13.24
C ILE A 621 -14.61 -12.08 11.95
N SER A 622 -15.85 -11.62 11.95
CA SER A 622 -16.72 -11.69 10.77
C SER A 622 -16.35 -10.63 9.74
N SER A 623 -16.54 -10.92 8.46
CA SER A 623 -16.52 -9.90 7.41
C SER A 623 -17.90 -9.24 7.31
N THR A 624 -18.12 -8.12 8.01
CA THR A 624 -19.24 -7.26 7.62
C THR A 624 -18.85 -6.56 6.32
N ALA A 625 -19.79 -6.34 5.40
CA ALA A 625 -19.48 -5.92 4.03
C ALA A 625 -18.60 -4.64 3.93
N ARG A 626 -18.63 -3.76 4.94
CA ARG A 626 -17.83 -2.52 4.99
C ARG A 626 -16.51 -2.62 5.75
N GLU A 627 -16.41 -3.50 6.74
CA GLU A 627 -15.26 -3.62 7.64
C GLU A 627 -14.74 -5.06 7.57
N ARG A 628 -13.60 -5.23 6.90
CA ARG A 628 -13.05 -6.56 6.60
C ARG A 628 -11.77 -6.80 7.39
N LEU A 629 -11.57 -8.04 7.82
CA LEU A 629 -10.28 -8.48 8.38
C LEU A 629 -9.16 -8.25 7.35
N ILE A 630 -9.39 -8.71 6.12
CA ILE A 630 -8.49 -8.57 4.98
C ILE A 630 -9.26 -7.94 3.82
N ALA A 631 -8.70 -6.91 3.21
CA ALA A 631 -9.15 -6.45 1.90
C ALA A 631 -8.30 -7.07 0.80
N THR A 632 -8.93 -7.81 -0.09
CA THR A 632 -8.32 -8.33 -1.31
C THR A 632 -8.59 -7.40 -2.47
N SER A 633 -7.64 -7.26 -3.39
CA SER A 633 -7.84 -6.49 -4.61
C SER A 633 -8.95 -7.07 -5.48
N TYR A 634 -9.12 -8.39 -5.52
CA TYR A 634 -10.21 -9.07 -6.22
C TYR A 634 -11.47 -9.19 -5.36
N ASN A 635 -12.64 -9.15 -6.02
CA ASN A 635 -13.94 -9.35 -5.39
C ASN A 635 -14.27 -10.85 -5.23
N GLY A 636 -14.91 -11.23 -4.12
CA GLY A 636 -15.41 -12.59 -3.88
C GLY A 636 -14.29 -13.60 -3.58
N GLU A 637 -14.33 -14.76 -4.24
CA GLU A 637 -13.35 -15.85 -4.08
C GLU A 637 -12.54 -16.02 -5.36
N SER A 638 -11.24 -16.26 -5.20
CA SER A 638 -10.34 -16.66 -6.28
C SER A 638 -9.59 -17.91 -5.82
N ILE A 639 -9.90 -19.05 -6.46
CA ILE A 639 -9.31 -20.35 -6.11
C ILE A 639 -7.78 -20.26 -6.00
N LEU A 640 -7.14 -19.53 -6.91
CA LEU A 640 -5.68 -19.45 -6.97
C LEU A 640 -5.09 -18.52 -5.91
N TYR A 641 -5.62 -17.31 -5.77
CA TYR A 641 -5.07 -16.32 -4.83
C TYR A 641 -5.47 -16.64 -3.38
N ASP A 642 -6.68 -17.15 -3.14
CA ASP A 642 -7.15 -17.54 -1.79
C ASP A 642 -6.33 -18.70 -1.22
N VAL A 643 -5.89 -19.66 -2.05
CA VAL A 643 -5.06 -20.78 -1.57
C VAL A 643 -3.73 -20.27 -1.01
N ILE A 644 -3.01 -19.41 -1.74
CA ILE A 644 -1.72 -18.86 -1.30
C ILE A 644 -1.91 -17.94 -0.08
N MET A 645 -2.94 -17.11 -0.10
CA MET A 645 -3.28 -16.24 1.04
C MET A 645 -3.57 -17.05 2.31
N LYS A 646 -4.37 -18.13 2.22
CA LYS A 646 -4.66 -18.99 3.37
C LYS A 646 -3.42 -19.77 3.86
N GLN A 647 -2.54 -20.18 2.95
CA GLN A 647 -1.31 -20.91 3.28
C GLN A 647 -0.27 -20.03 3.98
N GLU A 648 -0.12 -18.79 3.53
CA GLU A 648 1.02 -17.95 3.87
C GLU A 648 0.69 -16.62 4.56
N PHE A 649 -0.59 -16.27 4.70
CA PHE A 649 -1.06 -15.05 5.34
C PHE A 649 -2.18 -15.37 6.35
N LEU A 650 -3.41 -14.93 6.08
CA LEU A 650 -4.59 -15.15 6.91
C LEU A 650 -5.80 -15.50 6.03
N PRO A 651 -6.76 -16.31 6.52
CA PRO A 651 -8.06 -16.44 5.87
C PRO A 651 -8.88 -15.14 5.98
N LYS A 652 -9.85 -14.94 5.08
CA LYS A 652 -10.71 -13.74 5.06
C LYS A 652 -11.56 -13.55 6.32
N VAL A 653 -11.86 -14.65 7.01
CA VAL A 653 -12.68 -14.69 8.23
C VAL A 653 -12.05 -15.61 9.26
N ILE A 654 -12.22 -15.27 10.54
CA ILE A 654 -11.81 -16.10 11.68
C ILE A 654 -13.05 -16.47 12.49
N GLY A 655 -13.20 -17.75 12.87
CA GLY A 655 -14.27 -18.23 13.77
C GLY A 655 -15.11 -19.38 13.22
N GLU A 656 -15.34 -19.46 11.90
CA GLU A 656 -16.09 -20.58 11.28
C GLU A 656 -15.19 -21.82 11.07
N SER A 657 -14.80 -22.16 9.84
CA SER A 657 -13.86 -23.26 9.55
C SER A 657 -12.44 -22.97 10.03
N TYR A 658 -12.10 -21.70 10.22
CA TYR A 658 -10.77 -21.21 10.54
C TYR A 658 -10.84 -20.46 11.87
N GLY A 659 -10.82 -21.18 12.99
CA GLY A 659 -11.00 -20.60 14.30
C GLY A 659 -10.26 -21.38 15.38
N PHE A 660 -10.42 -20.92 16.62
CA PHE A 660 -9.86 -21.57 17.79
C PHE A 660 -10.86 -22.58 18.39
N PRO A 661 -10.40 -23.68 19.02
CA PRO A 661 -9.01 -24.06 19.24
C PRO A 661 -8.29 -24.48 17.95
N GLN A 662 -7.06 -23.98 17.77
CA GLN A 662 -6.22 -24.24 16.60
C GLN A 662 -4.93 -24.93 17.04
N ARG A 663 -4.40 -25.87 16.24
CA ARG A 663 -3.12 -26.52 16.52
C ARG A 663 -2.03 -25.47 16.78
N THR A 664 -1.24 -25.65 17.84
CA THR A 664 -0.10 -24.80 18.19
C THR A 664 1.09 -25.12 17.29
N VAL A 665 1.03 -24.63 16.06
CA VAL A 665 2.07 -24.76 15.04
C VAL A 665 2.32 -23.43 14.35
N LEU A 666 3.53 -23.25 13.84
CA LEU A 666 3.90 -22.12 13.00
C LEU A 666 4.25 -22.62 11.60
N SER A 667 3.71 -22.00 10.56
CA SER A 667 4.12 -22.23 9.17
C SER A 667 5.18 -21.20 8.81
N GLU A 668 6.36 -21.66 8.38
CA GLU A 668 7.47 -20.82 7.93
C GLU A 668 7.99 -21.28 6.56
N CYS A 669 8.69 -20.43 5.83
CA CYS A 669 9.36 -20.83 4.59
C CYS A 669 10.43 -21.90 4.87
N GLU A 670 10.53 -22.94 4.04
CA GLU A 670 11.58 -23.97 4.18
C GLU A 670 13.01 -23.41 4.17
N ARG A 671 13.23 -22.30 3.45
CA ARG A 671 14.51 -21.59 3.38
C ARG A 671 14.85 -20.75 4.61
N LEU A 672 13.92 -20.56 5.54
CA LEU A 672 14.14 -19.70 6.70
C LEU A 672 15.21 -20.30 7.62
N ASP A 673 16.34 -19.58 7.75
CA ASP A 673 17.36 -19.84 8.76
C ASP A 673 16.98 -19.17 10.08
N ALA A 674 16.13 -19.84 10.85
CA ALA A 674 15.63 -19.35 12.13
C ALA A 674 16.74 -19.16 13.19
N MET A 675 17.92 -19.78 13.02
CA MET A 675 19.05 -19.60 13.93
C MET A 675 19.67 -18.23 13.76
N ASN A 676 20.00 -17.87 12.52
CA ASN A 676 20.79 -16.69 12.22
C ASN A 676 19.98 -15.42 11.92
N VAL A 677 18.71 -15.54 11.52
CA VAL A 677 17.85 -14.37 11.24
C VAL A 677 17.64 -13.50 12.48
N ASP A 678 17.73 -12.17 12.37
CA ASP A 678 17.56 -11.26 13.52
C ASP A 678 16.21 -11.43 14.22
N GLN A 679 15.13 -11.51 13.44
CA GLN A 679 13.77 -11.76 13.90
C GLN A 679 12.95 -12.47 12.82
N ILE A 680 11.98 -13.26 13.27
CA ILE A 680 10.95 -13.85 12.42
C ILE A 680 9.74 -12.91 12.43
N VAL A 681 9.38 -12.34 11.28
CA VAL A 681 8.28 -11.39 11.14
C VAL A 681 6.96 -12.15 10.99
N ALA A 682 6.03 -11.92 11.91
CA ALA A 682 4.67 -12.45 11.81
C ALA A 682 3.94 -11.91 10.58
N LEU A 683 3.23 -12.78 9.87
CA LEU A 683 2.55 -12.50 8.60
C LEU A 683 3.50 -12.00 7.49
N GLY A 684 4.77 -12.44 7.54
CA GLY A 684 5.77 -12.19 6.51
C GLY A 684 6.72 -13.38 6.35
N ASP A 685 7.52 -13.67 7.37
CA ASP A 685 8.40 -14.86 7.40
C ASP A 685 7.64 -16.12 7.80
N ALA A 686 6.62 -15.96 8.65
CA ALA A 686 5.82 -17.05 9.19
C ALA A 686 4.40 -16.60 9.52
N ASN A 687 3.46 -17.55 9.58
CA ASN A 687 2.07 -17.32 10.01
C ASN A 687 1.51 -18.50 10.82
N ILE A 688 0.40 -18.28 11.54
CA ILE A 688 -0.43 -19.34 12.13
C ILE A 688 -1.23 -19.98 10.98
N PRO A 689 -0.98 -21.26 10.65
CA PRO A 689 -1.66 -21.90 9.53
C PRO A 689 -3.04 -22.39 9.98
N PHE A 690 -4.06 -21.53 9.91
CA PHE A 690 -5.45 -21.90 10.24
C PHE A 690 -6.02 -23.04 9.40
N ILE A 691 -5.38 -23.33 8.26
CA ILE A 691 -5.66 -24.44 7.35
C ILE A 691 -5.05 -25.78 7.77
N TYR A 692 -4.09 -25.80 8.71
CA TYR A 692 -3.40 -27.02 9.10
C TYR A 692 -4.39 -28.08 9.62
N GLU A 693 -4.21 -29.34 9.22
CA GLU A 693 -5.12 -30.48 9.44
C GLU A 693 -6.51 -30.36 8.76
N LYS A 694 -6.75 -29.31 7.96
CA LYS A 694 -8.03 -29.05 7.27
C LYS A 694 -7.89 -29.01 5.76
N GLU A 695 -6.82 -28.40 5.26
CA GLU A 695 -6.46 -28.26 3.84
C GLU A 695 -4.94 -28.41 3.66
N SER A 696 -4.49 -28.56 2.40
CA SER A 696 -3.06 -28.60 2.07
C SER A 696 -2.30 -27.30 2.42
N ILE A 697 -1.16 -27.44 3.11
CA ILE A 697 -0.24 -26.34 3.48
C ILE A 697 0.58 -25.79 2.32
N GLY A 698 0.49 -26.40 1.14
CA GLY A 698 1.23 -26.01 -0.06
C GLY A 698 2.71 -26.39 -0.03
N TYR A 699 3.33 -26.42 -1.21
CA TYR A 699 4.75 -26.74 -1.37
C TYR A 699 5.64 -25.59 -0.84
N GLY A 700 6.77 -25.93 -0.21
CA GLY A 700 7.79 -24.96 0.26
C GLY A 700 7.46 -24.26 1.59
N ASN A 701 6.37 -24.66 2.26
CA ASN A 701 6.06 -24.28 3.64
C ASN A 701 6.43 -25.43 4.60
N ARG A 702 7.07 -25.10 5.72
CA ARG A 702 7.42 -26.02 6.80
C ARG A 702 6.60 -25.74 8.03
N ILE A 703 5.98 -26.78 8.58
CA ILE A 703 5.23 -26.70 9.84
C ILE A 703 6.15 -27.01 11.02
N VAL A 704 6.22 -26.08 11.97
CA VAL A 704 7.01 -26.19 13.19
C VAL A 704 6.07 -26.36 14.41
N PRO A 705 5.99 -27.56 15.00
CA PRO A 705 5.23 -27.81 16.23
C PRO A 705 6.06 -27.51 17.49
N ASN A 706 5.50 -27.82 18.67
CA ASN A 706 6.20 -27.83 19.97
C ASN A 706 6.80 -26.49 20.41
N LEU A 707 6.10 -25.39 20.10
CA LEU A 707 6.57 -24.03 20.38
C LEU A 707 6.73 -23.73 21.88
N LYS A 708 5.91 -24.29 22.78
CA LYS A 708 5.80 -23.86 24.20
C LYS A 708 7.04 -24.14 25.08
N TRP A 709 7.76 -25.24 24.84
CA TRP A 709 8.75 -25.76 25.81
C TRP A 709 10.22 -25.58 25.42
N SER A 710 10.51 -25.34 24.14
CA SER A 710 11.90 -25.23 23.69
C SER A 710 12.54 -23.90 24.11
N THR A 711 13.73 -23.99 24.69
CA THR A 711 14.55 -22.86 25.14
C THR A 711 15.57 -22.40 24.09
N GLU A 712 15.53 -22.98 22.90
CA GLU A 712 16.43 -22.61 21.80
C GLU A 712 16.15 -21.20 21.29
N MET A 713 17.20 -20.53 20.82
CA MET A 713 17.10 -19.14 20.33
C MET A 713 16.15 -19.01 19.13
N ALA A 714 16.16 -19.93 18.16
CA ALA A 714 15.18 -19.93 17.05
C ALA A 714 13.76 -20.09 17.58
N ASN A 715 13.56 -21.00 18.53
CA ASN A 715 12.23 -21.25 19.07
C ASN A 715 11.69 -20.02 19.80
N SER A 716 12.55 -19.29 20.52
CA SER A 716 12.17 -17.99 21.11
C SER A 716 11.72 -16.97 20.05
N LYS A 717 12.35 -16.92 18.87
CA LYS A 717 11.93 -16.05 17.76
C LYS A 717 10.57 -16.48 17.18
N ARG A 718 10.35 -17.80 17.06
CA ARG A 718 9.07 -18.40 16.60
C ARG A 718 7.92 -18.14 17.58
N ILE A 719 8.14 -18.30 18.89
CA ILE A 719 7.15 -17.95 19.92
C ILE A 719 6.77 -16.47 19.77
N ARG A 720 7.76 -15.57 19.65
CA ARG A 720 7.47 -14.14 19.48
C ARG A 720 6.62 -13.87 18.25
N ALA A 721 6.91 -14.49 17.10
CA ALA A 721 6.10 -14.36 15.89
C ALA A 721 4.66 -14.87 16.10
N TYR A 722 4.49 -16.03 16.75
CA TYR A 722 3.18 -16.61 17.06
C TYR A 722 2.34 -15.69 17.96
N LEU A 723 2.92 -15.21 19.07
CA LEU A 723 2.24 -14.29 19.99
C LEU A 723 1.91 -12.95 19.33
N MET A 724 2.80 -12.46 18.45
CA MET A 724 2.58 -11.23 17.68
C MET A 724 1.36 -11.36 16.77
N GLU A 725 1.21 -12.47 16.06
CA GLU A 725 0.05 -12.70 15.20
C GLU A 725 -1.27 -12.77 15.99
N LEU A 726 -1.28 -13.49 17.13
CA LEU A 726 -2.45 -13.51 18.02
C LEU A 726 -2.83 -12.09 18.48
N ALA A 727 -1.84 -11.30 18.91
CA ALA A 727 -2.06 -9.92 19.33
C ALA A 727 -2.60 -9.05 18.19
N LEU A 728 -2.09 -9.22 16.97
CA LEU A 728 -2.59 -8.51 15.78
C LEU A 728 -4.04 -8.86 15.48
N LEU A 729 -4.45 -10.13 15.60
CA LEU A 729 -5.84 -10.56 15.44
C LEU A 729 -6.74 -9.93 16.53
N MET A 730 -6.31 -9.98 17.79
CA MET A 730 -7.04 -9.39 18.91
C MET A 730 -7.24 -7.87 18.74
N ARG A 731 -6.17 -7.13 18.40
CA ARG A 731 -6.24 -5.69 18.10
C ARG A 731 -7.22 -5.41 16.96
N THR A 732 -7.17 -6.21 15.91
CA THR A 732 -8.05 -6.04 14.76
C THR A 732 -9.51 -6.28 15.13
N LYS A 733 -9.83 -7.26 15.99
CA LYS A 733 -11.20 -7.42 16.52
C LYS A 733 -11.66 -6.16 17.26
N VAL A 734 -10.83 -5.61 18.16
CA VAL A 734 -11.18 -4.36 18.87
C VAL A 734 -11.46 -3.23 17.87
N LEU A 735 -10.64 -3.08 16.83
CA LEU A 735 -10.81 -2.01 15.83
C LEU A 735 -12.05 -2.18 14.96
N LEU A 736 -12.27 -3.38 14.41
CA LEU A 736 -13.42 -3.66 13.53
C LEU A 736 -14.76 -3.65 14.28
N GLU A 737 -14.76 -3.84 15.59
CA GLU A 737 -15.98 -3.75 16.40
C GLU A 737 -16.12 -2.41 17.14
N ASN A 738 -15.32 -1.42 16.74
CA ASN A 738 -15.31 -0.06 17.29
C ASN A 738 -15.07 -0.03 18.82
N GLY A 739 -14.25 -0.91 19.36
CA GLY A 739 -13.83 -0.92 20.77
C GLY A 739 -12.77 0.15 21.10
N ASP A 740 -12.57 0.38 22.40
CA ASP A 740 -11.53 1.28 22.91
C ASP A 740 -10.23 0.51 23.17
N ILE A 741 -9.23 0.71 22.32
CA ILE A 741 -7.88 0.10 22.45
C ILE A 741 -7.29 0.35 23.84
N THR A 742 -7.52 1.53 24.44
CA THR A 742 -6.91 1.90 25.73
C THR A 742 -7.46 1.12 26.92
N LYS A 743 -8.63 0.50 26.74
CA LYS A 743 -9.30 -0.37 27.72
C LYS A 743 -9.12 -1.85 27.41
N THR A 744 -8.15 -2.21 26.56
CA THR A 744 -7.86 -3.61 26.25
C THR A 744 -7.11 -4.27 27.41
N ARG A 745 -7.54 -5.48 27.76
CA ARG A 745 -6.92 -6.35 28.76
C ARG A 745 -6.63 -7.73 28.16
N LEU A 746 -5.58 -8.39 28.60
CA LEU A 746 -5.17 -9.72 28.17
C LEU A 746 -4.83 -10.58 29.39
N VAL A 747 -5.46 -11.75 29.48
CA VAL A 747 -5.11 -12.83 30.41
C VAL A 747 -4.32 -13.89 29.64
N TRP A 748 -3.18 -14.32 30.17
CA TRP A 748 -2.40 -15.41 29.59
C TRP A 748 -2.07 -16.46 30.65
N PHE A 749 -1.95 -17.71 30.21
CA PHE A 749 -1.79 -18.86 31.10
C PHE A 749 -0.40 -19.46 31.07
N TYR A 750 -0.02 -20.09 32.18
CA TYR A 750 1.18 -20.92 32.27
C TYR A 750 0.93 -22.20 33.09
N PRO A 751 1.57 -23.33 32.72
CA PRO A 751 1.44 -24.59 33.45
C PRO A 751 2.37 -24.60 34.68
N LEU A 752 1.97 -25.30 35.75
CA LEU A 752 2.71 -25.32 37.02
C LEU A 752 4.01 -26.13 36.97
N SER A 753 4.15 -26.99 35.98
CA SER A 753 5.39 -27.74 35.67
C SER A 753 6.45 -26.88 34.96
N MET A 754 6.11 -25.65 34.52
CA MET A 754 7.07 -24.73 33.93
C MET A 754 7.91 -24.04 35.00
N LYS A 755 9.24 -24.06 34.84
CA LYS A 755 10.18 -23.35 35.72
C LYS A 755 9.84 -21.85 35.79
N VAL A 756 9.90 -21.26 36.97
CA VAL A 756 9.59 -19.83 37.22
C VAL A 756 10.34 -18.88 36.28
N GLY A 757 11.62 -19.16 35.99
CA GLY A 757 12.42 -18.37 35.05
C GLY A 757 11.88 -18.38 33.61
N ASN A 758 11.26 -19.49 33.16
CA ASN A 758 10.64 -19.57 31.84
C ASN A 758 9.28 -18.85 31.81
N VAL A 759 8.50 -18.92 32.90
CA VAL A 759 7.27 -18.14 33.06
C VAL A 759 7.57 -16.64 32.95
N ARG A 760 8.63 -16.16 33.64
CA ARG A 760 9.06 -14.77 33.54
C ARG A 760 9.45 -14.36 32.12
N LYS A 761 10.23 -15.19 31.41
CA LYS A 761 10.59 -14.93 30.00
C LYS A 761 9.36 -14.83 29.10
N LEU A 762 8.37 -15.72 29.27
CA LEU A 762 7.13 -15.67 28.50
C LEU A 762 6.31 -14.41 28.82
N GLY A 763 6.24 -14.01 30.10
CA GLY A 763 5.62 -12.77 30.53
C GLY A 763 6.28 -11.53 29.92
N GLU A 764 7.62 -11.49 29.87
CA GLU A 764 8.37 -10.41 29.20
C GLU A 764 8.08 -10.35 27.69
N MET A 765 7.95 -11.52 27.01
CA MET A 765 7.57 -11.56 25.60
C MET A 765 6.15 -11.01 25.38
N TRP A 766 5.18 -11.43 26.18
CA TRP A 766 3.83 -10.90 26.14
C TRP A 766 3.79 -9.39 26.40
N ALA A 767 4.54 -8.90 27.38
CA ALA A 767 4.60 -7.47 27.69
C ALA A 767 5.14 -6.63 26.51
N LYS A 768 6.20 -7.12 25.84
CA LYS A 768 6.75 -6.47 24.64
C LYS A 768 5.75 -6.48 23.49
N THR A 769 5.17 -7.65 23.18
CA THR A 769 4.17 -7.81 22.11
C THR A 769 2.94 -6.94 22.35
N PHE A 770 2.42 -6.91 23.59
CA PHE A 770 1.25 -6.12 23.95
C PHE A 770 1.49 -4.62 23.77
N THR A 771 2.66 -4.14 24.22
CA THR A 771 3.07 -2.74 24.04
C THR A 771 3.22 -2.39 22.55
N GLU A 772 3.89 -3.25 21.78
CA GLU A 772 4.17 -3.04 20.34
C GLU A 772 2.87 -3.00 19.51
N VAL A 773 1.95 -3.93 19.77
CA VAL A 773 0.73 -4.09 18.96
C VAL A 773 -0.37 -3.10 19.34
N PHE A 774 -0.67 -2.97 20.64
CA PHE A 774 -1.77 -2.12 21.12
C PHE A 774 -1.34 -0.68 21.42
N GLY A 775 -0.03 -0.42 21.55
CA GLY A 775 0.48 0.94 21.80
C GLY A 775 0.14 1.50 23.19
N ILE A 776 -0.09 0.63 24.17
CA ILE A 776 -0.44 1.00 25.56
C ILE A 776 0.56 0.41 26.55
N PRO A 777 0.86 1.12 27.67
CA PRO A 777 1.78 0.64 28.68
C PRO A 777 1.21 -0.59 29.42
N VAL A 778 2.09 -1.53 29.73
CA VAL A 778 1.75 -2.73 30.50
C VAL A 778 1.61 -2.38 31.98
N THR A 779 0.55 -2.91 32.59
CA THR A 779 0.22 -2.81 34.02
C THR A 779 -0.29 -4.18 34.49
N ASN A 780 -0.31 -4.40 35.81
CA ASN A 780 -0.85 -5.64 36.37
C ASN A 780 -2.36 -5.81 36.12
N ASN A 781 -3.09 -4.75 35.70
CA ASN A 781 -4.52 -4.79 35.45
C ASN A 781 -4.89 -5.10 33.99
N ASN A 782 -3.98 -4.83 33.04
CA ASN A 782 -4.22 -5.05 31.61
C ASN A 782 -3.42 -6.21 31.02
N LEU A 783 -2.34 -6.67 31.66
CA LEU A 783 -1.68 -7.93 31.32
C LEU A 783 -1.64 -8.82 32.57
N ILE A 784 -2.56 -9.78 32.61
CA ILE A 784 -2.80 -10.62 33.78
C ILE A 784 -2.24 -12.01 33.51
N GLN A 785 -1.34 -12.48 34.36
CA GLN A 785 -0.88 -13.87 34.33
C GLN A 785 -1.74 -14.73 35.25
N MET A 786 -2.06 -15.96 34.84
CA MET A 786 -2.85 -16.90 35.64
C MET A 786 -2.33 -18.33 35.47
N PRO A 787 -2.22 -19.13 36.56
CA PRO A 787 -1.95 -20.56 36.41
C PRO A 787 -3.05 -21.24 35.60
N GLU A 788 -2.68 -22.05 34.60
CA GLU A 788 -3.61 -22.75 33.69
C GLU A 788 -4.63 -23.59 34.48
N SER A 789 -4.18 -24.21 35.58
CA SER A 789 -4.95 -25.16 36.38
C SER A 789 -6.10 -24.54 37.20
N VAL A 790 -6.00 -23.27 37.60
CA VAL A 790 -7.04 -22.64 38.45
C VAL A 790 -8.21 -22.09 37.66
N ALA A 791 -7.99 -21.76 36.38
CA ALA A 791 -8.99 -21.06 35.57
C ALA A 791 -10.27 -21.87 35.33
N PRO A 792 -10.22 -23.19 35.06
CA PRO A 792 -11.43 -24.00 34.89
C PRO A 792 -12.38 -23.97 36.10
N TYR A 793 -11.82 -23.94 37.32
CA TYR A 793 -12.63 -23.83 38.53
C TYR A 793 -13.49 -22.56 38.56
N TYR A 794 -12.96 -21.42 38.09
CA TYR A 794 -13.70 -20.16 38.07
C TYR A 794 -14.91 -20.17 37.13
N PHE A 795 -14.85 -20.92 36.04
CA PHE A 795 -16.01 -21.15 35.17
C PHE A 795 -17.12 -21.90 35.93
N TYR A 796 -16.79 -23.03 36.55
CA TYR A 796 -17.76 -23.84 37.26
C TYR A 796 -18.32 -23.16 38.50
N LYS A 797 -17.49 -22.43 39.26
CA LYS A 797 -17.90 -21.62 40.42
C LYS A 797 -18.95 -20.57 40.04
N SER A 798 -18.82 -20.00 38.84
CA SER A 798 -19.72 -18.96 38.34
C SER A 798 -20.98 -19.52 37.68
N SER A 799 -21.05 -20.84 37.46
CA SER A 799 -22.22 -21.51 36.88
C SER A 799 -23.29 -21.80 37.93
N SER A 800 -24.57 -21.55 37.60
CA SER A 800 -25.72 -21.79 38.51
C SER A 800 -25.93 -23.25 38.90
N SER A 801 -25.28 -24.17 38.19
CA SER A 801 -25.39 -25.62 38.38
C SER A 801 -24.53 -26.14 39.54
N PHE A 802 -23.68 -25.30 40.13
CA PHE A 802 -22.64 -25.74 41.05
C PHE A 802 -22.67 -25.04 42.42
N LYS A 803 -22.89 -25.81 43.50
CA LYS A 803 -22.76 -25.33 44.89
C LYS A 803 -21.33 -25.49 45.40
N GLY A 804 -20.37 -24.94 44.65
CA GLY A 804 -18.93 -25.14 44.88
C GLY A 804 -18.36 -24.58 46.16
N ALA A 805 -18.95 -23.52 46.69
CA ALA A 805 -18.43 -22.86 47.88
C ALA A 805 -18.61 -23.70 49.16
N ALA A 806 -19.55 -24.65 49.19
CA ALA A 806 -19.93 -25.35 50.42
C ALA A 806 -19.22 -26.69 50.65
N ASN A 807 -18.47 -27.22 49.66
CA ASN A 807 -17.87 -28.56 49.72
C ASN A 807 -16.43 -28.56 49.21
N THR A 808 -15.65 -29.57 49.58
CA THR A 808 -14.32 -29.83 49.00
C THR A 808 -14.44 -30.34 47.56
N VAL A 809 -13.64 -29.78 46.67
CA VAL A 809 -13.71 -30.04 45.21
C VAL A 809 -12.31 -30.19 44.63
N ALA A 810 -12.16 -31.05 43.64
CA ALA A 810 -10.91 -31.19 42.88
C ALA A 810 -11.18 -30.88 41.40
N SER A 811 -10.34 -30.04 40.78
CA SER A 811 -10.36 -29.73 39.36
C SER A 811 -9.15 -30.36 38.70
N ILE A 812 -9.35 -31.14 37.64
CA ILE A 812 -8.32 -31.88 36.91
C ILE A 812 -8.33 -31.41 35.46
N ASP A 813 -7.30 -30.68 35.06
CA ASP A 813 -7.08 -30.28 33.67
C ASP A 813 -6.19 -31.31 32.96
N ILE A 814 -6.77 -32.07 32.02
CA ILE A 814 -6.04 -33.11 31.29
C ILE A 814 -5.58 -32.52 29.95
N GLY A 815 -4.29 -32.22 29.84
CA GLY A 815 -3.66 -31.79 28.61
C GLY A 815 -3.26 -32.95 27.68
N GLY A 816 -2.40 -32.65 26.71
CA GLY A 816 -1.73 -33.68 25.91
C GLY A 816 -0.59 -34.35 26.69
N GLY A 817 0.32 -33.55 27.26
CA GLY A 817 1.55 -34.04 27.91
C GLY A 817 1.55 -34.02 29.45
N SER A 818 0.71 -33.22 30.09
CA SER A 818 0.60 -33.13 31.55
C SER A 818 -0.85 -33.04 31.99
N SER A 819 -1.11 -33.48 33.22
CA SER A 819 -2.36 -33.19 33.92
C SER A 819 -2.08 -32.28 35.11
N ASP A 820 -2.87 -31.22 35.25
CA ASP A 820 -2.78 -30.28 36.36
C ASP A 820 -3.99 -30.43 37.28
N ILE A 821 -3.76 -30.44 38.59
CA ILE A 821 -4.81 -30.60 39.60
C ILE A 821 -4.82 -29.41 40.54
N VAL A 822 -6.04 -28.96 40.86
CA VAL A 822 -6.31 -27.97 41.89
C VAL A 822 -7.33 -28.51 42.87
N VAL A 823 -7.07 -28.38 44.17
CA VAL A 823 -8.05 -28.73 45.22
C VAL A 823 -8.43 -27.48 46.00
N TYR A 824 -9.73 -27.29 46.18
CA TYR A 824 -10.30 -26.27 47.06
C TYR A 824 -11.05 -26.97 48.19
N GLU A 825 -10.74 -26.59 49.43
CA GLU A 825 -11.56 -26.95 50.58
C GLU A 825 -12.87 -26.16 50.62
N SER A 826 -13.83 -26.65 51.40
CA SER A 826 -15.08 -25.93 51.66
C SER A 826 -14.82 -24.50 52.15
N ASN A 827 -15.45 -23.52 51.50
CA ASN A 827 -15.32 -22.08 51.74
C ASN A 827 -13.92 -21.47 51.51
N ALA A 828 -12.97 -22.20 50.91
CA ALA A 828 -11.65 -21.65 50.60
C ALA A 828 -11.72 -20.63 49.44
N GLN A 829 -11.08 -19.48 49.62
CA GLN A 829 -10.96 -18.46 48.56
C GLN A 829 -9.76 -18.70 47.64
N GLN A 830 -8.74 -19.40 48.14
CA GLN A 830 -7.49 -19.73 47.44
C GLN A 830 -7.35 -21.26 47.37
N PRO A 831 -6.66 -21.80 46.36
CA PRO A 831 -6.43 -23.23 46.25
C PRO A 831 -5.60 -23.75 47.43
N THR A 832 -5.99 -24.90 47.96
CA THR A 832 -5.27 -25.59 49.06
C THR A 832 -4.12 -26.43 48.51
N ILE A 833 -4.31 -27.06 47.35
CA ILE A 833 -3.30 -27.87 46.67
C ILE A 833 -3.26 -27.53 45.18
N LEU A 834 -2.04 -27.38 44.66
CA LEU A 834 -1.72 -27.26 43.24
C LEU A 834 -0.66 -28.30 42.86
N THR A 835 -0.93 -29.15 41.89
CA THR A 835 0.04 -30.14 41.40
C THR A 835 -0.03 -30.32 39.89
N SER A 836 1.08 -30.74 39.30
CA SER A 836 1.21 -31.04 37.87
C SER A 836 2.09 -32.28 37.70
N PHE A 837 1.70 -33.21 36.84
CA PHE A 837 2.50 -34.40 36.55
C PHE A 837 2.36 -34.86 35.10
N ARG A 838 3.36 -35.58 34.59
CA ARG A 838 3.41 -36.08 33.20
C ARG A 838 2.60 -37.35 32.99
N PHE A 839 1.30 -37.30 33.26
CA PHE A 839 0.35 -38.37 32.97
C PHE A 839 -0.93 -37.79 32.38
N ALA A 840 -1.06 -37.86 31.06
CA ALA A 840 -2.09 -37.17 30.26
C ALA A 840 -2.41 -37.94 28.97
N ALA A 841 -3.16 -37.36 28.04
CA ALA A 841 -3.66 -38.07 26.85
C ALA A 841 -2.57 -38.74 25.98
N ASN A 842 -1.35 -38.19 25.92
CA ASN A 842 -0.24 -38.78 25.17
C ASN A 842 0.27 -40.11 25.77
N VAL A 843 -0.14 -40.47 26.99
CA VAL A 843 0.10 -41.81 27.54
C VAL A 843 -0.64 -42.87 26.73
N LEU A 844 -1.81 -42.52 26.18
CA LEU A 844 -2.64 -43.41 25.36
C LEU A 844 -2.35 -43.24 23.86
N PHE A 845 -2.12 -41.99 23.43
CA PHE A 845 -2.09 -41.62 22.02
C PHE A 845 -0.69 -41.22 21.50
N GLY A 846 0.31 -41.15 22.37
CA GLY A 846 1.70 -40.83 22.02
C GLY A 846 2.61 -42.04 21.96
N ASP A 847 3.91 -41.77 21.85
CA ASP A 847 4.96 -42.80 21.73
C ASP A 847 5.60 -43.20 23.08
N GLY A 848 4.99 -42.82 24.20
CA GLY A 848 5.49 -43.13 25.55
C GLY A 848 6.89 -42.54 25.81
N PHE A 849 7.82 -43.35 26.33
CA PHE A 849 9.21 -42.96 26.58
C PHE A 849 10.17 -43.35 25.43
N SER A 850 9.69 -43.32 24.18
CA SER A 850 10.49 -43.63 22.99
C SER A 850 10.90 -42.37 22.22
N ASP A 851 12.18 -42.30 21.83
CA ASP A 851 12.70 -41.26 20.91
C ASP A 851 12.46 -41.59 19.44
N VAL A 852 12.21 -42.85 19.14
CA VAL A 852 11.85 -43.31 17.81
C VAL A 852 10.33 -43.21 17.66
N PRO A 853 9.82 -42.47 16.66
CA PRO A 853 8.38 -42.41 16.38
C PRO A 853 7.83 -43.81 16.04
N GLN A 854 6.69 -44.19 16.63
CA GLN A 854 6.12 -45.55 16.54
C GLN A 854 4.70 -45.58 15.93
N GLY A 855 4.31 -44.52 15.22
CA GLY A 855 2.97 -44.40 14.63
C GLY A 855 2.62 -45.53 13.65
N ASP A 856 3.63 -46.10 12.98
CA ASP A 856 3.50 -47.22 12.04
C ASP A 856 3.66 -48.60 12.67
N THR A 857 4.05 -48.67 13.95
CA THR A 857 4.22 -49.93 14.69
C THR A 857 3.21 -50.10 15.82
N ASN A 858 2.50 -49.04 16.20
CA ASN A 858 1.46 -49.05 17.23
C ASN A 858 0.22 -49.83 16.75
N PRO A 859 -0.12 -50.99 17.33
CA PRO A 859 -1.23 -51.83 16.84
C PRO A 859 -2.60 -51.16 16.93
N MET A 860 -2.77 -50.21 17.86
CA MET A 860 -3.99 -49.41 17.94
C MET A 860 -4.11 -48.48 16.75
N LEU A 861 -3.04 -47.73 16.45
CA LEU A 861 -3.03 -46.80 15.32
C LEU A 861 -3.15 -47.51 13.99
N ILE A 862 -2.40 -48.60 13.76
CA ILE A 862 -2.47 -49.37 12.50
C ILE A 862 -3.92 -49.75 12.16
N LYS A 863 -4.65 -50.33 13.13
CA LYS A 863 -6.06 -50.72 12.99
C LYS A 863 -6.94 -49.56 12.52
N TYR A 864 -6.77 -48.38 13.12
CA TYR A 864 -7.65 -47.24 12.87
C TYR A 864 -7.21 -46.38 11.68
N VAL A 865 -5.91 -46.29 11.39
CA VAL A 865 -5.43 -45.73 10.13
C VAL A 865 -5.98 -46.54 8.96
N ASP A 866 -5.92 -47.88 9.03
CA ASP A 866 -6.51 -48.75 7.99
C ASP A 866 -8.05 -48.63 7.90
N TYR A 867 -8.71 -48.31 9.02
CA TYR A 867 -10.15 -48.04 9.02
C TYR A 867 -10.48 -46.73 8.28
N PHE A 868 -9.81 -45.63 8.65
CA PHE A 868 -10.05 -44.32 8.03
C PHE A 868 -9.58 -44.26 6.58
N LYS A 869 -8.46 -44.89 6.23
CA LYS A 869 -8.00 -45.02 4.83
C LYS A 869 -9.07 -45.65 3.95
N ARG A 870 -9.65 -46.78 4.38
CA ARG A 870 -10.74 -47.44 3.64
C ARG A 870 -11.99 -46.55 3.51
N LEU A 871 -12.27 -45.70 4.50
CA LEU A 871 -13.38 -44.74 4.39
C LEU A 871 -13.06 -43.64 3.37
N PHE A 872 -11.84 -43.10 3.36
CA PHE A 872 -11.45 -42.07 2.40
C PHE A 872 -11.35 -42.63 0.98
N ASP A 873 -10.77 -43.81 0.80
CA ASP A 873 -10.65 -44.50 -0.50
C ASP A 873 -12.01 -44.89 -1.10
N SER A 874 -13.09 -44.89 -0.30
CA SER A 874 -14.44 -45.22 -0.79
C SER A 874 -15.04 -44.15 -1.70
N ASP A 875 -14.55 -42.91 -1.64
CA ASP A 875 -14.99 -41.76 -2.43
C ASP A 875 -13.86 -40.72 -2.54
N ASP A 876 -12.90 -40.96 -3.45
CA ASP A 876 -11.69 -40.15 -3.64
C ASP A 876 -12.01 -38.70 -4.09
N ASP A 877 -13.08 -38.51 -4.88
CA ASP A 877 -13.53 -37.18 -5.30
C ASP A 877 -13.95 -36.31 -4.10
N ARG A 878 -14.51 -36.94 -3.05
CA ARG A 878 -14.96 -36.25 -1.85
C ARG A 878 -13.89 -36.17 -0.76
N TYR A 879 -13.16 -37.27 -0.52
CA TYR A 879 -12.26 -37.41 0.63
C TYR A 879 -10.76 -37.44 0.25
N GLY A 880 -10.41 -37.30 -1.03
CA GLY A 880 -9.02 -37.42 -1.50
C GLY A 880 -8.05 -36.46 -0.82
N GLU A 881 -8.48 -35.22 -0.49
CA GLU A 881 -7.64 -34.28 0.27
C GLU A 881 -7.39 -34.78 1.71
N LEU A 882 -8.40 -35.33 2.40
CA LEU A 882 -8.24 -35.93 3.72
C LEU A 882 -7.32 -37.15 3.67
N ASN A 883 -7.39 -37.94 2.60
CA ASN A 883 -6.50 -39.08 2.37
C ASN A 883 -5.05 -38.62 2.21
N GLY A 884 -4.82 -37.59 1.39
CA GLY A 884 -3.50 -36.98 1.21
C GLY A 884 -2.93 -36.40 2.51
N ILE A 885 -3.76 -35.75 3.34
CA ILE A 885 -3.35 -35.27 4.67
C ILE A 885 -3.00 -36.46 5.59
N LEU A 886 -3.80 -37.53 5.60
CA LEU A 886 -3.52 -38.73 6.39
C LEU A 886 -2.19 -39.36 5.99
N ASP A 887 -1.89 -39.45 4.69
CA ASP A 887 -0.63 -39.98 4.18
C ASP A 887 0.58 -39.11 4.59
N ASP A 888 0.50 -37.79 4.46
CA ASP A 888 1.58 -36.88 4.90
C ASP A 888 1.85 -36.97 6.41
N ILE A 889 0.78 -37.00 7.22
CA ILE A 889 0.92 -37.12 8.67
C ILE A 889 1.46 -38.51 9.05
N THR A 890 1.00 -39.57 8.41
CA THR A 890 1.46 -40.95 8.67
C THR A 890 2.93 -41.13 8.27
N ALA A 891 3.39 -40.48 7.20
CA ALA A 891 4.80 -40.51 6.78
C ALA A 891 5.77 -40.00 7.86
N LYS A 892 5.31 -39.11 8.75
CA LYS A 892 6.10 -38.59 9.89
C LYS A 892 6.19 -39.59 11.06
N ARG A 893 5.37 -40.65 11.05
CA ARG A 893 5.36 -41.75 12.02
C ARG A 893 5.14 -41.34 13.48
N LYS A 894 4.67 -40.11 13.75
CA LYS A 894 4.41 -39.63 15.12
C LYS A 894 3.01 -40.02 15.57
N SER A 895 2.90 -40.83 16.63
CA SER A 895 1.59 -41.34 17.09
C SER A 895 0.62 -40.22 17.48
N GLU A 896 1.11 -39.19 18.17
CA GLU A 896 0.30 -38.08 18.68
C GLU A 896 -0.30 -37.22 17.57
N ASP A 897 0.44 -37.02 16.47
CA ASP A 897 -0.02 -36.23 15.31
C ASP A 897 -1.06 -37.02 14.50
N ILE A 898 -0.85 -38.33 14.31
CA ILE A 898 -1.82 -39.20 13.63
C ILE A 898 -3.13 -39.25 14.43
N ASN A 899 -3.07 -39.51 15.75
CA ASN A 899 -4.26 -39.53 16.59
C ASN A 899 -5.00 -38.20 16.59
N ALA A 900 -4.28 -37.07 16.69
CA ALA A 900 -4.88 -35.74 16.64
C ALA A 900 -5.66 -35.53 15.33
N PHE A 901 -5.08 -35.91 14.19
CA PHE A 901 -5.77 -35.86 12.91
C PHE A 901 -7.03 -36.73 12.90
N LEU A 902 -6.96 -37.99 13.34
CA LEU A 902 -8.13 -38.88 13.37
C LEU A 902 -9.28 -38.32 14.24
N PHE A 903 -8.96 -37.69 15.38
CA PHE A 903 -9.97 -37.01 16.21
C PHE A 903 -10.57 -35.76 15.53
N SER A 904 -9.82 -35.13 14.62
CA SER A 904 -10.28 -33.93 13.90
C SER A 904 -11.24 -34.25 12.74
N VAL A 905 -11.15 -35.45 12.13
CA VAL A 905 -11.86 -35.83 10.90
C VAL A 905 -13.37 -35.60 10.99
N ILE A 906 -13.99 -35.94 12.13
CA ILE A 906 -15.44 -35.78 12.34
C ILE A 906 -15.92 -34.33 12.21
N ASN A 907 -15.04 -33.37 12.51
CA ASN A 907 -15.31 -31.94 12.43
C ASN A 907 -15.02 -31.34 11.05
N ASN A 908 -14.45 -32.11 10.13
CA ASN A 908 -14.20 -31.62 8.78
C ASN A 908 -15.53 -31.40 8.03
N LYS A 909 -15.64 -30.27 7.33
CA LYS A 909 -16.85 -29.87 6.59
C LYS A 909 -17.30 -30.92 5.57
N VAL A 910 -16.34 -31.60 4.92
CA VAL A 910 -16.62 -32.65 3.92
C VAL A 910 -17.29 -33.88 4.54
N VAL A 911 -17.03 -34.18 5.83
CA VAL A 911 -17.58 -35.34 6.54
C VAL A 911 -18.97 -35.06 7.12
N ALA A 912 -19.29 -33.79 7.39
CA ALA A 912 -20.58 -33.33 7.88
C ALA A 912 -21.06 -34.05 9.17
N GLN A 913 -20.15 -34.24 10.15
CA GLN A 913 -20.46 -34.83 11.47
C GLN A 913 -21.09 -36.25 11.40
N ASN A 914 -20.71 -37.04 10.39
CA ASN A 914 -21.17 -38.43 10.28
C ASN A 914 -20.42 -39.35 11.27
N ASP A 915 -21.15 -39.98 12.19
CA ASP A 915 -20.63 -40.87 13.26
C ASP A 915 -19.72 -42.02 12.78
N VAL A 916 -19.80 -42.41 11.50
CA VAL A 916 -18.86 -43.39 10.91
C VAL A 916 -17.42 -42.90 11.00
N PHE A 917 -17.20 -41.58 10.95
CA PHE A 917 -15.88 -40.95 11.08
C PHE A 917 -15.54 -40.54 12.52
N SER A 918 -16.36 -40.91 13.51
CA SER A 918 -16.10 -40.56 14.92
C SER A 918 -15.06 -41.50 15.53
N TYR A 919 -13.81 -41.03 15.65
CA TYR A 919 -12.75 -41.83 16.25
C TYR A 919 -13.01 -42.18 17.71
N ASN A 920 -13.59 -41.24 18.49
CA ASN A 920 -14.03 -41.50 19.87
C ASN A 920 -15.02 -42.67 19.95
N MET A 921 -16.01 -42.73 19.05
CA MET A 921 -16.98 -43.82 19.02
C MET A 921 -16.31 -45.14 18.67
N ARG A 922 -15.40 -45.15 17.69
CA ARG A 922 -14.66 -46.36 17.30
C ARG A 922 -13.75 -46.90 18.40
N LEU A 923 -13.17 -46.03 19.23
CA LEU A 923 -12.40 -46.43 20.41
C LEU A 923 -13.30 -46.89 21.56
N ASN A 924 -14.47 -46.27 21.72
CA ASN A 924 -15.45 -46.65 22.73
C ASN A 924 -15.99 -48.07 22.46
N GLU A 925 -16.18 -48.44 21.21
CA GLU A 925 -16.63 -49.77 20.78
C GLU A 925 -15.50 -50.83 20.70
N ASP A 926 -14.25 -50.47 20.98
CA ASP A 926 -13.12 -51.41 20.95
C ASP A 926 -13.07 -52.27 22.22
N GLU A 927 -13.91 -53.30 22.30
CA GLU A 927 -14.06 -54.19 23.46
C GLU A 927 -12.72 -54.77 23.95
N GLN A 928 -11.74 -54.95 23.05
CA GLN A 928 -10.43 -55.50 23.36
C GLN A 928 -9.51 -54.53 24.10
N ARG A 929 -9.61 -53.23 23.80
CA ARG A 929 -8.70 -52.19 24.31
C ARG A 929 -9.37 -51.22 25.29
N LYS A 930 -10.70 -51.30 25.43
CA LYS A 930 -11.51 -50.51 26.34
C LYS A 930 -10.95 -50.44 27.77
N ILE A 931 -10.42 -51.56 28.27
CA ILE A 931 -9.83 -51.66 29.63
C ILE A 931 -8.67 -50.68 29.85
N ILE A 932 -7.91 -50.34 28.81
CA ILE A 932 -6.77 -49.42 28.88
C ILE A 932 -7.25 -48.00 29.24
N PHE A 933 -8.36 -47.55 28.64
CA PHE A 933 -8.95 -46.24 28.91
C PHE A 933 -9.53 -46.16 30.32
N ILE A 934 -10.18 -47.23 30.79
CA ILE A 934 -10.68 -47.33 32.16
C ILE A 934 -9.52 -47.30 33.16
N TYR A 935 -8.43 -48.03 32.87
CA TYR A 935 -7.22 -48.04 33.70
C TYR A 935 -6.58 -46.67 33.81
N PHE A 936 -6.41 -45.95 32.69
CA PHE A 936 -5.93 -44.58 32.67
C PHE A 936 -6.78 -43.64 33.55
N PHE A 937 -8.10 -43.68 33.38
CA PHE A 937 -9.03 -42.86 34.15
C PHE A 937 -8.97 -43.16 35.65
N VAL A 938 -9.01 -44.43 36.04
CA VAL A 938 -8.95 -44.83 37.46
C VAL A 938 -7.61 -44.47 38.08
N THR A 939 -6.51 -44.52 37.33
CA THR A 939 -5.18 -44.10 37.81
C THR A 939 -5.20 -42.64 38.29
N LEU A 940 -5.80 -41.74 37.50
CA LEU A 940 -5.91 -40.32 37.86
C LEU A 940 -6.73 -40.12 39.14
N ILE A 941 -7.94 -40.71 39.20
CA ILE A 941 -8.82 -40.59 40.38
C ILE A 941 -8.16 -41.17 41.63
N TYR A 942 -7.49 -42.32 41.50
CA TYR A 942 -6.80 -42.99 42.60
C TYR A 942 -5.67 -42.11 43.16
N TYR A 943 -4.83 -41.54 42.29
CA TYR A 943 -3.76 -40.65 42.70
C TYR A 943 -4.31 -39.40 43.42
N VAL A 944 -5.32 -38.74 42.85
CA VAL A 944 -5.97 -37.56 43.47
C VAL A 944 -6.51 -37.92 44.85
N ALA A 945 -7.23 -39.03 44.98
CA ALA A 945 -7.81 -39.47 46.25
C ALA A 945 -6.75 -39.80 47.31
N LYS A 946 -5.66 -40.51 46.93
CA LYS A 946 -4.55 -40.83 47.84
C LYS A 946 -3.81 -39.57 48.29
N MET A 947 -3.54 -38.65 47.37
CA MET A 947 -2.90 -37.36 47.63
C MET A 947 -3.73 -36.51 48.62
N MET A 948 -5.04 -36.38 48.37
CA MET A 948 -5.94 -35.65 49.27
C MET A 948 -6.02 -36.28 50.66
N LYS A 949 -6.15 -37.62 50.73
CA LYS A 949 -6.20 -38.37 51.99
C LYS A 949 -4.92 -38.21 52.79
N HIS A 950 -3.76 -38.25 52.12
CA HIS A 950 -2.45 -38.06 52.74
C HIS A 950 -2.30 -36.65 53.34
N ARG A 951 -2.88 -35.63 52.69
CA ARG A 951 -2.92 -34.25 53.19
C ARG A 951 -4.07 -33.97 54.17
N HIS A 952 -4.75 -35.01 54.63
CA HIS A 952 -5.87 -34.91 55.59
C HIS A 952 -7.05 -34.05 55.10
N LEU A 953 -7.29 -34.01 53.79
CA LEU A 953 -8.44 -33.33 53.22
C LEU A 953 -9.68 -34.24 53.21
N ASP A 954 -10.86 -33.63 53.27
CA ASP A 954 -12.14 -34.34 53.13
C ASP A 954 -12.32 -34.94 51.72
N MET A 955 -13.14 -35.99 51.62
CA MET A 955 -13.53 -36.56 50.33
C MET A 955 -14.13 -35.48 49.41
N PRO A 956 -13.69 -35.36 48.14
CA PRO A 956 -14.23 -34.38 47.24
C PRO A 956 -15.68 -34.72 46.90
N ARG A 957 -16.61 -33.77 47.04
CA ARG A 957 -18.02 -33.98 46.62
C ARG A 957 -18.20 -33.95 45.11
N SER A 958 -17.25 -33.33 44.42
CA SER A 958 -17.22 -33.30 42.96
C SER A 958 -15.80 -33.23 42.43
N ILE A 959 -15.59 -33.87 41.28
CA ILE A 959 -14.37 -33.72 40.49
C ILE A 959 -14.74 -33.04 39.18
N MET A 960 -14.03 -31.96 38.85
CA MET A 960 -14.19 -31.24 37.59
C MET A 960 -13.13 -31.70 36.60
N PHE A 961 -13.50 -31.86 35.34
CA PHE A 961 -12.55 -32.10 34.25
C PHE A 961 -12.57 -30.99 33.22
N SER A 962 -11.37 -30.60 32.78
CA SER A 962 -11.15 -29.67 31.68
C SER A 962 -10.01 -30.15 30.77
N GLY A 963 -9.74 -29.38 29.71
CA GLY A 963 -8.62 -29.64 28.80
C GLY A 963 -8.98 -30.63 27.70
N THR A 964 -8.28 -30.57 26.56
CA THR A 964 -8.61 -31.40 25.40
C THR A 964 -8.47 -32.91 25.69
N GLY A 965 -7.58 -33.29 26.61
CA GLY A 965 -7.37 -34.68 26.99
C GLY A 965 -8.55 -35.29 27.75
N SER A 966 -9.44 -34.48 28.35
CA SER A 966 -10.64 -34.98 29.04
C SER A 966 -11.64 -35.64 28.10
N LYS A 967 -11.53 -35.42 26.78
CA LYS A 967 -12.33 -36.14 25.76
C LYS A 967 -12.13 -37.65 25.82
N VAL A 968 -11.02 -38.13 26.39
CA VAL A 968 -10.80 -39.56 26.64
C VAL A 968 -11.89 -40.17 27.53
N LEU A 969 -12.55 -39.36 28.37
CA LEU A 969 -13.62 -39.80 29.26
C LEU A 969 -14.87 -40.25 28.48
N ASP A 970 -15.11 -39.70 27.29
CA ASP A 970 -16.18 -40.17 26.40
C ASP A 970 -15.89 -41.55 25.81
N ILE A 971 -14.62 -41.96 25.76
CA ILE A 971 -14.21 -43.33 25.40
C ILE A 971 -14.48 -44.30 26.54
N VAL A 972 -14.34 -43.87 27.80
CA VAL A 972 -14.52 -44.72 28.99
C VAL A 972 -15.98 -45.15 29.14
N GLY A 973 -16.92 -44.21 29.19
CA GLY A 973 -18.33 -44.55 29.43
C GLY A 973 -19.25 -43.33 29.53
N THR A 974 -20.50 -43.57 29.95
CA THR A 974 -21.46 -42.47 30.15
C THR A 974 -21.14 -41.66 31.40
N GLN A 975 -21.73 -40.47 31.55
CA GLN A 975 -21.59 -39.65 32.77
C GLN A 975 -21.85 -40.47 34.06
N ARG A 976 -22.92 -41.26 34.05
CA ARG A 976 -23.30 -42.12 35.17
C ARG A 976 -22.23 -43.18 35.49
N ASP A 977 -21.54 -43.68 34.48
CA ASP A 977 -20.49 -44.67 34.67
C ASP A 977 -19.23 -44.05 35.25
N LEU A 978 -18.87 -42.85 34.79
CA LEU A 978 -17.75 -42.08 35.35
C LEU A 978 -18.00 -41.72 36.82
N ASP A 979 -19.22 -41.29 37.16
CA ASP A 979 -19.62 -40.98 38.54
C ASP A 979 -19.49 -42.21 39.44
N LEU A 980 -20.03 -43.35 39.00
CA LEU A 980 -20.05 -44.58 39.78
C LEU A 980 -18.67 -45.20 39.97
N ILE A 981 -17.82 -45.22 38.93
CA ILE A 981 -16.42 -45.68 39.08
C ILE A 981 -15.67 -44.77 40.05
N SER A 982 -15.77 -43.45 39.88
CA SER A 982 -15.01 -42.51 40.69
C SER A 982 -15.44 -42.53 42.15
N GLN A 983 -16.76 -42.62 42.39
CA GLN A 983 -17.30 -42.83 43.72
C GLN A 983 -16.71 -44.11 44.35
N ALA A 984 -16.73 -45.24 43.63
CA ALA A 984 -16.19 -46.50 44.14
C ALA A 984 -14.69 -46.42 44.44
N VAL A 985 -13.90 -45.74 43.60
CA VAL A 985 -12.47 -45.53 43.83
C VAL A 985 -12.23 -44.71 45.09
N ILE A 986 -12.92 -43.57 45.23
CA ILE A 986 -12.72 -42.67 46.37
C ILE A 986 -13.18 -43.32 47.68
N GLU A 987 -14.35 -43.96 47.70
CA GLU A 987 -14.86 -44.66 48.88
C GLU A 987 -13.88 -45.75 49.36
N ARG A 988 -13.26 -46.48 48.42
CA ARG A 988 -12.29 -47.53 48.71
C ARG A 988 -10.95 -46.97 49.21
N VAL A 989 -10.48 -45.86 48.64
CA VAL A 989 -9.27 -45.18 49.11
C VAL A 989 -9.46 -44.61 50.51
N TYR A 990 -10.60 -43.99 50.80
CA TYR A 990 -10.88 -43.39 52.11
C TYR A 990 -11.36 -44.40 53.16
N GLY A 991 -11.94 -45.53 52.75
CA GLY A 991 -12.51 -46.54 53.65
C GLY A 991 -13.87 -46.16 54.22
N GLN A 992 -14.59 -45.22 53.59
CA GLN A 992 -15.90 -44.71 54.03
C GLN A 992 -16.79 -44.42 52.81
N LYS A 993 -18.12 -44.51 52.98
CA LYS A 993 -19.10 -44.27 51.90
C LYS A 993 -19.58 -42.83 51.86
N TYR A 994 -19.99 -42.35 50.69
CA TYR A 994 -20.69 -41.06 50.58
C TYR A 994 -22.09 -41.11 51.19
N ASN A 995 -22.53 -39.98 51.74
CA ASN A 995 -23.88 -39.74 52.24
C ASN A 995 -24.89 -39.64 51.06
N ALA A 996 -26.19 -39.54 51.35
CA ALA A 996 -27.25 -39.48 50.34
C ALA A 996 -27.08 -38.37 49.27
N ASP A 997 -26.39 -37.27 49.59
CA ASP A 997 -26.10 -36.18 48.66
C ASP A 997 -25.07 -36.56 47.55
N GLY A 998 -24.41 -37.72 47.68
CA GLY A 998 -23.63 -38.36 46.61
C GLY A 998 -22.29 -37.71 46.26
N PHE A 999 -21.76 -38.16 45.12
CA PHE A 999 -20.57 -37.70 44.40
C PHE A 999 -20.97 -37.44 42.93
N ASN A 1000 -20.36 -36.45 42.28
CA ASN A 1000 -20.63 -36.17 40.86
C ASN A 1000 -19.39 -35.63 40.13
N ILE A 1001 -19.18 -36.06 38.89
CA ILE A 1001 -18.22 -35.46 37.96
C ILE A 1001 -18.88 -34.32 37.19
N VAL A 1002 -18.18 -33.19 37.11
CA VAL A 1002 -18.60 -32.04 36.32
C VAL A 1002 -17.64 -31.86 35.15
N MET A 1003 -18.14 -31.91 33.92
CA MET A 1003 -17.32 -31.71 32.73
C MET A 1003 -18.12 -31.06 31.60
N GLU A 1004 -17.49 -30.16 30.85
CA GLU A 1004 -18.03 -29.66 29.58
C GLU A 1004 -17.56 -30.59 28.46
N LYS A 1005 -18.49 -31.23 27.77
CA LYS A 1005 -18.17 -32.26 26.76
C LYS A 1005 -17.84 -31.67 25.41
N ASN A 1006 -18.52 -30.58 25.04
CA ASN A 1006 -18.42 -30.03 23.69
C ASN A 1006 -17.18 -29.15 23.55
N GLU A 1007 -16.93 -28.33 24.59
CA GLU A 1007 -15.95 -27.24 24.58
C GLU A 1007 -14.97 -27.28 25.77
N PRO A 1008 -14.30 -28.41 26.06
CA PRO A 1008 -13.49 -28.56 27.26
C PRO A 1008 -12.24 -27.67 27.30
N LYS A 1009 -11.73 -27.23 26.14
CA LYS A 1009 -10.54 -26.37 26.05
C LYS A 1009 -10.88 -24.89 26.27
N GLN A 1010 -12.12 -24.50 25.95
CA GLN A 1010 -12.64 -23.14 26.08
C GLN A 1010 -12.80 -22.73 27.55
N ILE A 1011 -13.10 -23.68 28.44
CA ILE A 1011 -13.37 -23.43 29.87
C ILE A 1011 -12.23 -22.66 30.54
N THR A 1012 -10.97 -23.01 30.28
CA THR A 1012 -9.81 -22.33 30.86
C THR A 1012 -9.85 -20.82 30.58
N CYS A 1013 -10.05 -20.46 29.31
CA CYS A 1013 -10.18 -19.08 28.87
C CYS A 1013 -11.43 -18.39 29.45
N ARG A 1014 -12.61 -19.02 29.33
CA ARG A 1014 -13.88 -18.45 29.83
C ARG A 1014 -13.87 -18.22 31.33
N GLY A 1015 -13.38 -19.19 32.11
CA GLY A 1015 -13.29 -19.09 33.56
C GLY A 1015 -12.39 -17.95 34.01
N ALA A 1016 -11.28 -17.73 33.31
CA ALA A 1016 -10.41 -16.60 33.59
C ALA A 1016 -11.08 -15.26 33.31
N LEU A 1017 -11.77 -15.12 32.18
CA LEU A 1017 -12.51 -13.91 31.82
C LEU A 1017 -13.61 -13.60 32.83
N MET A 1018 -14.34 -14.62 33.28
CA MET A 1018 -15.35 -14.48 34.34
C MET A 1018 -14.73 -14.05 35.67
N GLN A 1019 -13.57 -14.61 36.05
CA GLN A 1019 -12.87 -14.24 37.28
C GLN A 1019 -12.37 -12.79 37.23
N VAL A 1020 -11.80 -12.34 36.12
CA VAL A 1020 -11.19 -11.00 36.03
C VAL A 1020 -12.18 -9.91 35.61
N ASN A 1021 -13.48 -10.21 35.59
CA ASN A 1021 -14.53 -9.28 35.16
C ASN A 1021 -14.64 -8.07 36.09
N ASP A 1022 -14.31 -8.23 37.38
CA ASP A 1022 -14.25 -7.14 38.35
C ASP A 1022 -12.87 -7.00 39.01
N SER A 1023 -12.66 -5.89 39.73
CA SER A 1023 -11.38 -5.60 40.40
C SER A 1023 -11.06 -6.56 41.53
N ARG A 1024 -12.07 -7.16 42.19
CA ARG A 1024 -11.85 -8.10 43.29
C ARG A 1024 -11.27 -9.41 42.77
N GLY A 1025 -11.83 -9.94 41.68
CA GLY A 1025 -11.34 -11.18 41.10
C GLY A 1025 -9.94 -11.05 40.50
N VAL A 1026 -9.59 -9.86 39.99
CA VAL A 1026 -8.21 -9.52 39.61
C VAL A 1026 -7.26 -9.57 40.81
N GLU A 1027 -7.63 -8.96 41.94
CA GLU A 1027 -6.81 -8.99 43.16
C GLU A 1027 -6.62 -10.40 43.72
N GLU A 1028 -7.66 -11.25 43.66
CA GLU A 1028 -7.59 -12.67 44.05
C GLU A 1028 -6.54 -13.43 43.21
N VAL A 1029 -6.47 -13.16 41.91
CA VAL A 1029 -5.46 -13.74 40.99
C VAL A 1029 -4.06 -13.18 41.29
N MET A 1030 -3.93 -11.88 41.58
CA MET A 1030 -2.65 -11.29 41.99
C MET A 1030 -2.16 -11.86 43.32
N GLN A 1031 -3.06 -12.14 44.26
CA GLN A 1031 -2.73 -12.80 45.53
C GLN A 1031 -2.20 -14.21 45.29
N LEU A 1032 -2.86 -15.00 44.44
CA LEU A 1032 -2.39 -16.33 44.06
C LEU A 1032 -0.99 -16.29 43.42
N ASN A 1033 -0.77 -15.37 42.48
CA ASN A 1033 0.53 -15.21 41.84
C ASN A 1033 1.65 -14.87 42.84
N ARG A 1034 1.36 -14.03 43.85
CA ARG A 1034 2.30 -13.72 44.94
C ARG A 1034 2.60 -14.94 45.82
N LEU A 1035 1.60 -15.76 46.12
CA LEU A 1035 1.79 -17.02 46.86
C LEU A 1035 2.65 -18.02 46.06
N MET A 1036 2.45 -18.07 44.75
CA MET A 1036 3.21 -18.95 43.85
C MET A 1036 4.68 -18.54 43.67
N ASP A 1037 4.98 -17.24 43.73
CA ASP A 1037 6.35 -16.68 43.60
C ASP A 1037 7.16 -16.73 44.91
N SER A 1038 6.52 -17.11 46.04
CA SER A 1038 7.18 -17.27 47.33
C SER A 1038 8.16 -18.45 47.35
N PHE A 1039 9.30 -18.29 48.01
CA PHE A 1039 10.24 -19.40 48.28
C PHE A 1039 9.63 -20.48 49.19
N ASP A 1040 8.73 -20.10 50.09
CA ASP A 1040 8.02 -21.00 51.02
C ASP A 1040 6.62 -21.35 50.48
N ASN A 1041 6.54 -21.84 49.23
CA ASN A 1041 5.28 -22.18 48.60
C ASN A 1041 4.69 -23.49 49.19
N SER A 1042 3.69 -23.37 50.06
CA SER A 1042 2.99 -24.51 50.68
C SER A 1042 1.83 -25.08 49.86
N ILE A 1043 1.49 -24.43 48.73
CA ILE A 1043 0.34 -24.79 47.89
C ILE A 1043 0.77 -25.77 46.80
N LYS A 1044 1.97 -25.60 46.23
CA LYS A 1044 2.55 -26.57 45.28
C LYS A 1044 2.87 -27.87 46.02
N TYR A 1045 2.23 -28.96 45.65
CA TYR A 1045 2.38 -30.25 46.36
C TYR A 1045 2.44 -31.44 45.41
N ASN A 1046 3.59 -32.10 45.31
CA ASN A 1046 3.75 -33.33 44.53
C ASN A 1046 3.88 -34.52 45.49
N TYR A 1047 2.89 -35.40 45.50
CA TYR A 1047 2.86 -36.56 46.38
C TYR A 1047 3.65 -37.72 45.76
N SER A 1048 4.74 -38.12 46.42
CA SER A 1048 5.62 -39.21 45.95
C SER A 1048 5.00 -40.60 46.01
N MET A 1049 3.83 -40.76 46.64
CA MET A 1049 3.16 -42.03 46.98
C MET A 1049 3.92 -42.89 48.00
N ILE A 1050 5.07 -42.44 48.49
CA ILE A 1050 5.89 -43.14 49.49
C ILE A 1050 6.06 -42.26 50.75
N GLU A 1051 6.59 -42.81 51.84
CA GLU A 1051 6.79 -42.06 53.10
C GLU A 1051 7.71 -40.84 52.93
N LYS A 1052 8.57 -40.85 51.92
CA LYS A 1052 9.47 -39.74 51.60
C LYS A 1052 8.73 -38.65 50.81
N GLU A 1053 8.35 -37.56 51.47
CA GLU A 1053 7.60 -36.43 50.87
C GLU A 1053 8.29 -35.82 49.65
N THR A 1054 9.59 -35.52 49.74
CA THR A 1054 10.35 -34.92 48.63
C THR A 1054 11.38 -35.91 48.11
N VAL A 1055 11.16 -36.42 46.91
CA VAL A 1055 12.13 -37.26 46.19
C VAL A 1055 13.12 -36.36 45.45
N ARG A 1056 14.42 -36.67 45.57
CA ARG A 1056 15.52 -35.93 44.94
C ARG A 1056 16.18 -36.73 43.84
N TYR A 1057 16.97 -36.07 43.00
CA TYR A 1057 17.69 -36.74 41.92
C TYR A 1057 18.58 -37.90 42.42
N GLU A 1058 19.27 -37.72 43.55
CA GLU A 1058 20.11 -38.78 44.17
C GLU A 1058 19.31 -40.01 44.65
N ASP A 1059 18.01 -39.85 44.92
CA ASP A 1059 17.17 -40.95 45.39
C ASP A 1059 16.90 -41.99 44.32
N MET A 1060 16.96 -41.61 43.04
CA MET A 1060 16.77 -42.54 41.92
C MET A 1060 17.96 -43.48 41.72
N GLU A 1061 19.11 -43.16 42.33
CA GLU A 1061 20.26 -44.07 42.42
C GLU A 1061 20.11 -45.08 43.56
N ASN A 1062 19.15 -44.89 44.48
CA ASN A 1062 18.90 -45.79 45.60
C ASN A 1062 17.89 -46.91 45.21
N PRO A 1063 18.30 -48.19 45.18
CA PRO A 1063 17.41 -49.30 44.84
C PRO A 1063 16.20 -49.44 45.78
N GLN A 1064 16.31 -49.03 47.04
CA GLN A 1064 15.21 -49.12 48.01
C GLN A 1064 14.08 -48.16 47.67
N VAL A 1065 14.41 -46.92 47.26
CA VAL A 1065 13.41 -45.93 46.85
C VAL A 1065 12.69 -46.40 45.60
N ARG A 1066 13.45 -46.90 44.60
CA ARG A 1066 12.85 -47.49 43.38
C ARG A 1066 11.92 -48.66 43.70
N ALA A 1067 12.31 -49.55 44.61
CA ALA A 1067 11.49 -50.68 45.04
C ALA A 1067 10.19 -50.22 45.74
N GLN A 1068 10.23 -49.17 46.56
CA GLN A 1068 9.03 -48.60 47.19
C GLN A 1068 8.05 -48.02 46.16
N ILE A 1069 8.55 -47.30 45.15
CA ILE A 1069 7.73 -46.77 44.05
C ILE A 1069 7.04 -47.92 43.29
N ILE A 1070 7.79 -48.97 42.95
CA ILE A 1070 7.25 -50.16 42.27
C ILE A 1070 6.20 -50.87 43.13
N ALA A 1071 6.43 -50.98 44.45
CA ALA A 1071 5.47 -51.58 45.37
C ALA A 1071 4.14 -50.82 45.38
N GLN A 1072 4.18 -49.49 45.35
CA GLN A 1072 2.98 -48.66 45.25
C GLN A 1072 2.24 -48.84 43.92
N VAL A 1073 2.95 -49.02 42.80
CA VAL A 1073 2.32 -49.35 41.51
C VAL A 1073 1.67 -50.73 41.54
N ARG A 1074 2.30 -51.73 42.16
CA ARG A 1074 1.68 -53.06 42.34
C ARG A 1074 0.42 -53.00 43.20
N GLU A 1075 0.47 -52.27 44.32
CA GLU A 1075 -0.71 -52.05 45.18
C GLU A 1075 -1.86 -51.41 44.39
N PHE A 1076 -1.57 -50.44 43.53
CA PHE A 1076 -2.55 -49.84 42.65
C PHE A 1076 -3.09 -50.83 41.59
N ASN A 1077 -2.22 -51.62 40.96
CA ASN A 1077 -2.63 -52.61 39.96
C ASN A 1077 -3.56 -53.67 40.56
N ASP A 1078 -3.26 -54.13 41.77
CA ASP A 1078 -4.09 -55.09 42.51
C ASP A 1078 -5.43 -54.45 42.92
N PHE A 1079 -5.40 -53.18 43.37
CA PHE A 1079 -6.60 -52.39 43.62
C PHE A 1079 -7.49 -52.28 42.38
N PHE A 1080 -6.91 -51.99 41.21
CA PHE A 1080 -7.64 -51.85 39.96
C PHE A 1080 -8.22 -53.19 39.48
N CYS A 1081 -7.46 -54.28 39.58
CA CYS A 1081 -7.94 -55.62 39.25
C CYS A 1081 -9.15 -56.01 40.11
N GLN A 1082 -9.10 -55.74 41.41
CA GLN A 1082 -10.23 -56.01 42.31
C GLN A 1082 -11.42 -55.08 42.03
N LEU A 1083 -11.17 -53.80 41.75
CA LEU A 1083 -12.23 -52.87 41.34
C LEU A 1083 -12.98 -53.39 40.10
N CYS A 1084 -12.25 -53.88 39.09
CA CYS A 1084 -12.83 -54.43 37.86
C CYS A 1084 -13.78 -55.60 38.12
N GLU A 1085 -13.46 -56.47 39.08
CA GLU A 1085 -14.34 -57.56 39.51
C GLU A 1085 -15.59 -57.03 40.21
N ASP A 1086 -15.41 -56.10 41.15
CA ASP A 1086 -16.49 -55.57 41.99
C ASP A 1086 -17.51 -54.73 41.20
N ILE A 1087 -17.08 -54.04 40.14
CA ILE A 1087 -17.96 -53.25 39.27
C ILE A 1087 -18.51 -54.03 38.07
N HIS A 1088 -18.15 -55.32 37.94
CA HIS A 1088 -18.48 -56.16 36.78
C HIS A 1088 -18.10 -55.51 35.45
N VAL A 1089 -16.80 -55.18 35.28
CA VAL A 1089 -16.32 -54.38 34.15
C VAL A 1089 -16.66 -54.95 32.77
N VAL A 1090 -16.69 -56.30 32.65
CA VAL A 1090 -17.05 -57.00 31.40
C VAL A 1090 -18.49 -56.69 31.00
N ASP A 1091 -19.43 -56.85 31.91
CA ASP A 1091 -20.86 -56.65 31.64
C ASP A 1091 -21.21 -55.17 31.48
N ARG A 1092 -20.57 -54.31 32.26
CA ARG A 1092 -20.95 -52.91 32.37
C ARG A 1092 -20.28 -51.99 31.35
N PHE A 1093 -19.04 -52.30 30.95
CA PHE A 1093 -18.25 -51.49 30.02
C PHE A 1093 -17.96 -52.20 28.70
N LEU A 1094 -18.52 -53.38 28.49
CA LEU A 1094 -18.30 -54.21 27.31
C LEU A 1094 -16.80 -54.48 27.06
N VAL A 1095 -16.06 -54.69 28.15
CA VAL A 1095 -14.67 -55.16 28.05
C VAL A 1095 -14.69 -56.65 27.76
N ASP A 1096 -14.00 -57.09 26.71
CA ASP A 1096 -13.86 -58.51 26.41
C ASP A 1096 -13.19 -59.26 27.58
N ASN A 1097 -13.78 -60.38 28.01
CA ASN A 1097 -13.29 -61.13 29.16
C ASN A 1097 -11.87 -61.67 28.95
N ARG A 1098 -11.51 -62.08 27.72
CA ARG A 1098 -10.14 -62.52 27.42
C ARG A 1098 -9.15 -61.37 27.59
N SER A 1099 -9.52 -60.18 27.14
CA SER A 1099 -8.74 -58.96 27.30
C SER A 1099 -8.54 -58.58 28.77
N LEU A 1100 -9.55 -58.77 29.63
CA LEU A 1100 -9.41 -58.60 31.08
C LEU A 1100 -8.43 -59.60 31.71
N GLN A 1101 -8.46 -60.88 31.30
CA GLN A 1101 -7.50 -61.86 31.80
C GLN A 1101 -6.07 -61.53 31.35
N MET A 1102 -5.89 -61.16 30.08
CA MET A 1102 -4.58 -60.74 29.57
C MET A 1102 -4.09 -59.48 30.28
N PHE A 1103 -4.96 -58.51 30.55
CA PHE A 1103 -4.60 -57.32 31.34
C PHE A 1103 -3.99 -57.69 32.70
N LYS A 1104 -4.62 -58.62 33.45
CA LYS A 1104 -4.15 -59.08 34.76
C LYS A 1104 -2.74 -59.72 34.68
N GLU A 1105 -2.46 -60.44 33.59
CA GLU A 1105 -1.15 -61.06 33.35
C GLU A 1105 -0.06 -60.04 32.95
N LEU A 1106 -0.44 -58.94 32.29
CA LEU A 1106 0.48 -58.02 31.63
C LEU A 1106 0.81 -56.76 32.45
N VAL A 1107 -0.15 -56.24 33.24
CA VAL A 1107 -0.02 -54.91 33.87
C VAL A 1107 1.17 -54.80 34.84
N ASN A 1108 1.58 -55.91 35.46
CA ASN A 1108 2.67 -56.00 36.44
C ASN A 1108 4.03 -56.44 35.85
N LYS A 1109 4.14 -56.63 34.53
CA LYS A 1109 5.42 -57.00 33.88
C LYS A 1109 6.37 -55.81 33.77
N ASP A 1110 7.66 -56.06 33.98
CA ASP A 1110 8.78 -55.13 33.71
C ASP A 1110 8.69 -53.73 34.37
N LEU A 1111 7.94 -53.57 35.47
CA LEU A 1111 7.73 -52.28 36.14
C LEU A 1111 9.03 -51.54 36.52
N GLU A 1112 10.07 -52.26 36.92
CA GLU A 1112 11.38 -51.65 37.24
C GLU A 1112 12.06 -51.08 36.00
N HIS A 1113 12.00 -51.83 34.89
CA HIS A 1113 12.52 -51.38 33.62
C HIS A 1113 11.79 -50.11 33.16
N HIS A 1114 10.46 -50.10 33.26
CA HIS A 1114 9.62 -48.94 32.91
C HIS A 1114 9.92 -47.71 33.77
N LEU A 1115 10.15 -47.87 35.07
CA LEU A 1115 10.58 -46.78 35.96
C LEU A 1115 11.91 -46.15 35.48
N ILE A 1116 12.90 -46.99 35.24
CA ILE A 1116 14.26 -46.56 34.85
C ILE A 1116 14.22 -45.93 33.46
N ASN A 1117 13.49 -46.52 32.51
CA ASN A 1117 13.36 -45.98 31.16
C ASN A 1117 12.71 -44.59 31.17
N GLY A 1118 11.59 -44.43 31.88
CA GLY A 1118 10.94 -43.12 32.02
C GLY A 1118 11.83 -42.09 32.70
N TRP A 1119 12.58 -42.50 33.73
CA TRP A 1119 13.54 -41.63 34.41
C TRP A 1119 14.65 -41.14 33.48
N ASN A 1120 15.21 -42.03 32.68
CA ASN A 1120 16.25 -41.71 31.72
C ASN A 1120 15.71 -40.81 30.60
N PHE A 1121 14.54 -41.13 30.05
CA PHE A 1121 13.92 -40.37 28.98
C PHE A 1121 13.63 -38.92 29.36
N VAL A 1122 13.00 -38.71 30.52
CA VAL A 1122 12.63 -37.36 30.99
C VAL A 1122 13.87 -36.49 31.28
N ASN A 1123 14.97 -37.11 31.69
CA ASN A 1123 16.18 -36.41 32.13
C ASN A 1123 17.36 -36.53 31.17
N LYS A 1124 17.13 -36.91 29.91
CA LYS A 1124 18.19 -37.15 28.91
C LYS A 1124 18.97 -35.89 28.50
N ASN A 1125 18.35 -34.71 28.58
CA ASN A 1125 18.93 -33.42 28.16
C ASN A 1125 19.41 -32.55 29.34
N GLN A 1126 19.58 -33.14 30.52
CA GLN A 1126 20.14 -32.44 31.68
C GLN A 1126 21.60 -32.83 31.86
N GLU A 1127 22.51 -32.01 31.32
CA GLU A 1127 23.97 -32.24 31.34
C GLU A 1127 24.57 -32.05 32.75
N GLU A 1128 23.99 -31.16 33.57
CA GLU A 1128 24.38 -30.95 34.97
C GLU A 1128 23.18 -31.24 35.89
N LYS A 1129 23.23 -32.36 36.61
CA LYS A 1129 22.24 -32.72 37.64
C LYS A 1129 22.84 -32.49 39.02
N ASN A 1130 22.29 -31.55 39.78
CA ASN A 1130 22.61 -31.46 41.19
C ASN A 1130 21.78 -32.51 41.94
N GLY A 1131 22.43 -33.51 42.55
CA GLY A 1131 21.75 -34.64 43.22
C GLY A 1131 20.76 -34.20 44.32
N SER A 1132 20.98 -33.02 44.89
CA SER A 1132 20.13 -32.45 45.95
C SER A 1132 18.85 -31.78 45.44
N ASP A 1133 18.69 -31.57 44.13
CA ASP A 1133 17.51 -30.94 43.55
C ASP A 1133 16.28 -31.85 43.73
N ALA A 1134 15.14 -31.24 44.05
CA ALA A 1134 13.86 -31.94 44.15
C ALA A 1134 13.35 -32.34 42.76
N ILE A 1135 12.81 -33.55 42.64
CA ILE A 1135 12.13 -33.99 41.42
C ILE A 1135 10.73 -33.36 41.42
N GLU A 1136 10.46 -32.51 40.44
CA GLU A 1136 9.18 -31.80 40.36
C GLU A 1136 8.03 -32.65 39.79
N ASP A 1137 8.31 -33.84 39.25
CA ASP A 1137 7.33 -34.75 38.62
C ASP A 1137 7.01 -35.98 39.49
N THR A 1138 5.89 -36.67 39.23
CA THR A 1138 5.42 -37.78 40.06
C THR A 1138 5.86 -39.13 39.49
N LEU A 1139 6.89 -39.74 40.08
CA LEU A 1139 7.51 -40.99 39.60
C LEU A 1139 6.58 -42.21 39.61
N PHE A 1140 5.50 -42.19 40.41
CA PHE A 1140 4.47 -43.23 40.44
C PHE A 1140 3.90 -43.54 39.04
N PHE A 1141 3.80 -42.54 38.17
CA PHE A 1141 3.23 -42.72 36.84
C PHE A 1141 4.18 -43.37 35.83
N TYR A 1142 5.51 -43.34 36.02
CA TYR A 1142 6.45 -43.79 35.00
C TYR A 1142 6.29 -45.29 34.68
N PRO A 1143 6.21 -46.19 35.69
CA PRO A 1143 5.97 -47.60 35.42
C PRO A 1143 4.62 -47.84 34.74
N ILE A 1144 3.60 -47.05 35.10
CA ILE A 1144 2.24 -47.16 34.55
C ILE A 1144 2.21 -46.77 33.07
N ILE A 1145 2.94 -45.70 32.69
CA ILE A 1145 3.07 -45.27 31.29
C ILE A 1145 3.71 -46.38 30.46
N GLY A 1146 4.80 -46.97 30.95
CA GLY A 1146 5.45 -48.12 30.31
C GLY A 1146 4.50 -49.33 30.22
N SER A 1147 3.76 -49.65 31.28
CA SER A 1147 2.76 -50.73 31.23
C SER A 1147 1.66 -50.46 30.19
N ILE A 1148 1.10 -49.25 30.12
CA ILE A 1148 0.09 -48.90 29.11
C ILE A 1148 0.67 -49.07 27.70
N ARG A 1149 1.85 -48.51 27.46
CA ARG A 1149 2.45 -48.46 26.14
C ARG A 1149 2.98 -49.83 25.69
N ASP A 1150 3.87 -50.41 26.47
CA ASP A 1150 4.68 -51.55 26.07
C ASP A 1150 4.01 -52.88 26.42
N ASN A 1151 3.26 -52.94 27.53
CA ASN A 1151 2.63 -54.18 27.96
C ASN A 1151 1.19 -54.33 27.47
N LEU A 1152 0.39 -53.25 27.42
CA LEU A 1152 -1.04 -53.33 27.13
C LEU A 1152 -1.35 -53.06 25.65
N ILE A 1153 -1.00 -51.88 25.12
CA ILE A 1153 -1.31 -51.51 23.72
C ILE A 1153 -0.69 -52.50 22.72
N ASN A 1154 0.53 -52.98 22.98
CA ASN A 1154 1.22 -53.91 22.08
C ASN A 1154 0.66 -55.33 22.09
N HIS A 1155 -0.06 -55.73 23.16
CA HIS A 1155 -0.42 -57.13 23.38
C HIS A 1155 -1.92 -57.40 23.48
N LEU A 1156 -2.77 -56.38 23.69
CA LEU A 1156 -4.22 -56.52 23.64
C LEU A 1156 -4.73 -56.35 22.20
N HIS A 1157 -5.12 -57.47 21.57
CA HIS A 1157 -5.58 -57.58 20.18
C HIS A 1157 -6.58 -58.72 19.96
#